data_AF-A0A9P7CF32-F1
#
_entry.id   AF-A0A9P7CF32-F1
#
_cell.length_a   1.000
_cell.length_b   1.000
_cell.length_c   1.000
_cell.angle_alpha   90.00
_cell.angle_beta   90.00
_cell.angle_gamma   90.00
#
_symmetry.space_group_name_H-M   'P 1'
#
loop_
_entity.id
_entity.type
_entity.pdbx_description
1 polymer ?
#
loop_
_entity_poly.entity_id
_entity_poly.type
_entity_poly.pdbx_seq_one_letter_code
_entity_poly.pdbx_strand_id
1 'polypeptide(L)'
;MSNFILFRENIVKAIDNCLSSVFEHRENNREIPSTLIESLVNQHILPLTGPDNTLQIPIVEDKPDWRKSATELAFRRALIRLVDGEETEERFKRIFDCCDIVLYCSEIDLLDQVIPLSFTEELFDLHTTEGCEKIFDYVEQRKTRLTANMVPGKGKGLVLLRMCNELLRRLSKEINTVFCGRILMFLANSFPLGERSGVNLRGDFNTNAIHFDTDEEVDADPTLTDEQKAFYKLFWSTRIYFANPPSVFTDNNFEDLQKGTNGIVEKFQSIAQKEAEILGARNKEVTGTKRSRTEYMDEDDSAAEEILNQINNEYQFPRLLSSRRLLDLEMEDARFRRSVIVQYLILFQYLSGFSQEEKERTAALLAARGTTKQSLVQPNYVLSDEQVQWIDETREILVGLLRSIKPHGNLYTDIILTILAHERHWIIWKASGCPSFEKPPMNINDLQKAWRTKRPRLEAPPTKYRYTFGTYEISSLYGKQNMSLSELMINRAKLPSIVEVIDNAVTELQDSLDPPKERFNYANGALLQASRLIHDKYPHLIREVYGAKKDVYKKMYEKMTDAPMEDTNTPDDAKPVTLANHFVIGENLTEDHVQAEIEVLTKAKQILLEDIESKKVNNVYQYYSFMFTIVCVGFQTNNEVKGQMIALDSNQRHSLTVSFHWAGRIWARESCDYHDCLIAGASNPASLAEFRLSPVSSDIDYYDLSFVDGYNLPLRIEPLFESKIDHMTQSDERHCRATECTRLPLCPQELQVVDDTGKFIACKSACSKYGLDQYCCTGKYSEPQLCKTNRFAREVERVCPDSYSYAFDDDTSIYGCRSNGYNVIFCP
;
A
#
# COMPACT_ATOMS: atom_id res chain seq x y z
N MET A 1 39.18 -64.55 5.46
CA MET A 1 38.66 -63.63 6.51
C MET A 1 37.14 -63.60 6.41
N SER A 2 36.43 -63.08 7.42
CA SER A 2 35.01 -62.74 7.23
C SER A 2 34.89 -61.55 6.26
N ASN A 3 33.88 -61.56 5.40
CA ASN A 3 33.65 -60.48 4.42
C ASN A 3 33.47 -59.10 5.12
N PHE A 4 32.94 -59.09 6.35
CA PHE A 4 32.86 -57.90 7.21
C PHE A 4 34.25 -57.31 7.55
N ILE A 5 35.25 -58.15 7.78
CA ILE A 5 36.62 -57.71 8.11
C ILE A 5 37.29 -57.10 6.87
N LEU A 6 37.12 -57.74 5.72
CA LEU A 6 37.60 -57.23 4.43
C LEU A 6 36.96 -55.89 4.07
N PHE A 7 35.63 -55.77 4.22
CA PHE A 7 34.91 -54.51 4.07
C PHE A 7 35.48 -53.43 5.00
N ARG A 8 35.62 -53.72 6.30
CA ARG A 8 36.13 -52.79 7.32
C ARG A 8 37.54 -52.30 7.00
N GLU A 9 38.42 -53.17 6.52
CA GLU A 9 39.81 -52.79 6.19
C GLU A 9 39.91 -52.00 4.89
N ASN A 10 39.01 -52.23 3.92
CA ASN A 10 38.95 -51.46 2.69
C ASN A 10 38.29 -50.09 2.91
N ILE A 11 37.21 -49.99 3.69
CA ILE A 11 36.53 -48.71 3.95
C ILE A 11 37.37 -47.77 4.81
N VAL A 12 38.14 -48.28 5.79
CA VAL A 12 39.09 -47.46 6.56
C VAL A 12 40.20 -46.91 5.65
N LYS A 13 40.75 -47.72 4.73
CA LYS A 13 41.74 -47.23 3.74
C LYS A 13 41.14 -46.20 2.78
N ALA A 14 39.88 -46.38 2.35
CA ALA A 14 39.20 -45.41 1.51
C ALA A 14 39.00 -44.06 2.22
N ILE A 15 38.57 -44.08 3.48
CA ILE A 15 38.41 -42.89 4.32
C ILE A 15 39.77 -42.20 4.57
N ASP A 16 40.79 -42.97 4.95
CA ASP A 16 42.13 -42.42 5.21
C ASP A 16 42.75 -41.81 3.92
N ASN A 17 42.57 -42.45 2.76
CA ASN A 17 42.98 -41.87 1.46
C ASN A 17 42.24 -40.55 1.15
N CYS A 18 40.92 -40.50 1.34
CA CYS A 18 40.15 -39.26 1.14
C CYS A 18 40.63 -38.13 2.06
N LEU A 19 40.89 -38.43 3.34
CA LEU A 19 41.40 -37.46 4.31
C LEU A 19 42.79 -36.94 3.92
N SER A 20 43.70 -37.81 3.51
CA SER A 20 45.02 -37.39 3.01
C SER A 20 44.92 -36.51 1.77
N SER A 21 44.14 -36.90 0.75
CA SER A 21 43.99 -36.12 -0.49
C SER A 21 43.31 -34.75 -0.27
N VAL A 22 42.36 -34.65 0.66
CA VAL A 22 41.74 -33.37 1.03
C VAL A 22 42.74 -32.49 1.80
N PHE A 23 43.52 -33.07 2.71
CA PHE A 23 44.54 -32.33 3.46
C PHE A 23 45.66 -31.78 2.56
N GLU A 24 46.21 -32.62 1.67
CA GLU A 24 47.20 -32.21 0.65
C GLU A 24 46.67 -31.06 -0.23
N HIS A 25 45.38 -31.08 -0.59
CA HIS A 25 44.78 -30.00 -1.37
C HIS A 25 44.67 -28.70 -0.56
N ARG A 26 44.32 -28.77 0.73
CA ARG A 26 44.23 -27.60 1.61
C ARG A 26 45.59 -26.94 1.86
N GLU A 27 46.66 -27.71 2.03
CA GLU A 27 48.02 -27.14 2.18
C GLU A 27 48.42 -26.28 0.97
N ASN A 28 47.97 -26.65 -0.23
CA ASN A 28 48.25 -25.92 -1.47
C ASN A 28 47.30 -24.74 -1.72
N ASN A 29 45.99 -24.92 -1.53
CA ASN A 29 44.97 -23.97 -2.02
C ASN A 29 44.19 -23.22 -0.92
N ARG A 30 44.44 -23.50 0.37
CA ARG A 30 43.74 -22.96 1.57
C ARG A 30 42.25 -23.35 1.70
N GLU A 31 41.47 -23.19 0.65
CA GLU A 31 40.06 -23.60 0.59
C GLU A 31 39.89 -24.98 -0.09
N ILE A 32 38.76 -25.63 0.15
CA ILE A 32 38.37 -26.91 -0.45
C ILE A 32 37.02 -26.71 -1.17
N PRO A 33 36.94 -26.86 -2.50
CA PRO A 33 35.67 -26.83 -3.20
C PRO A 33 34.89 -28.13 -2.93
N SER A 34 33.55 -28.05 -2.82
CA SER A 34 32.71 -29.22 -2.56
C SER A 34 32.90 -30.33 -3.60
N THR A 35 33.11 -29.93 -4.85
CA THR A 35 33.34 -30.82 -6.01
C THR A 35 34.55 -31.73 -5.86
N LEU A 36 35.55 -31.36 -5.04
CA LEU A 36 36.67 -32.25 -4.70
C LEU A 36 36.23 -33.36 -3.75
N ILE A 37 35.45 -33.02 -2.72
CA ILE A 37 34.90 -33.98 -1.75
C ILE A 37 33.93 -34.92 -2.47
N GLU A 38 33.06 -34.37 -3.31
CA GLU A 38 32.15 -35.12 -4.20
C GLU A 38 32.94 -36.14 -5.03
N SER A 39 33.99 -35.71 -5.75
CA SER A 39 34.83 -36.57 -6.57
C SER A 39 35.51 -37.69 -5.77
N LEU A 40 36.13 -37.36 -4.63
CA LEU A 40 36.88 -38.33 -3.82
C LEU A 40 35.97 -39.37 -3.16
N VAL A 41 34.81 -38.96 -2.63
CA VAL A 41 33.83 -39.88 -2.03
C VAL A 41 33.22 -40.79 -3.10
N ASN A 42 32.89 -40.24 -4.28
CA ASN A 42 32.37 -41.02 -5.41
C ASN A 42 33.41 -42.00 -5.98
N GLN A 43 34.71 -41.67 -5.92
CA GLN A 43 35.79 -42.53 -6.40
C GLN A 43 36.19 -43.63 -5.41
N HIS A 44 36.20 -43.36 -4.10
CA HIS A 44 36.80 -44.26 -3.11
C HIS A 44 35.81 -44.93 -2.15
N ILE A 45 34.72 -44.24 -1.77
CA ILE A 45 33.80 -44.69 -0.72
C ILE A 45 32.53 -45.29 -1.32
N LEU A 46 31.91 -44.60 -2.28
CA LEU A 46 30.69 -45.04 -2.97
C LEU A 46 30.80 -46.44 -3.61
N PRO A 47 31.92 -46.87 -4.25
CA PRO A 47 32.00 -48.21 -4.84
C PRO A 47 31.99 -49.37 -3.82
N LEU A 48 32.31 -49.08 -2.55
CA LEU A 48 32.30 -50.05 -1.45
C LEU A 48 30.94 -50.11 -0.73
N THR A 49 30.29 -48.97 -0.59
CA THR A 49 29.09 -48.76 0.26
C THR A 49 27.78 -48.68 -0.52
N GLY A 50 27.84 -48.25 -1.78
CA GLY A 50 26.69 -48.02 -2.65
C GLY A 50 25.99 -49.29 -3.15
N PRO A 51 25.00 -49.13 -4.05
CA PRO A 51 24.20 -50.26 -4.56
C PRO A 51 25.04 -51.23 -5.41
N ASP A 52 26.02 -50.73 -6.18
CA ASP A 52 26.85 -51.54 -7.09
C ASP A 52 27.82 -52.49 -6.36
N ASN A 53 28.09 -52.22 -5.07
CA ASN A 53 28.81 -53.07 -4.11
C ASN A 53 29.93 -53.92 -4.75
N THR A 54 31.05 -53.28 -5.10
CA THR A 54 32.19 -53.92 -5.77
C THR A 54 32.80 -55.12 -5.02
N LEU A 55 32.52 -55.26 -3.71
CA LEU A 55 32.93 -56.39 -2.89
C LEU A 55 31.96 -57.61 -2.96
N GLN A 56 30.85 -57.49 -3.70
CA GLN A 56 29.84 -58.52 -3.93
C GLN A 56 29.27 -59.16 -2.65
N ILE A 57 29.26 -58.43 -1.53
CA ILE A 57 28.79 -58.98 -0.25
C ILE A 57 27.26 -58.90 -0.22
N PRO A 58 26.52 -60.03 -0.21
CA PRO A 58 25.07 -59.98 -0.27
C PRO A 58 24.47 -59.35 1.00
N ILE A 59 23.55 -58.41 0.80
CA ILE A 59 22.61 -58.00 1.85
C ILE A 59 21.60 -59.15 1.99
N VAL A 60 21.28 -59.52 3.23
CA VAL A 60 20.22 -60.49 3.49
C VAL A 60 18.90 -59.72 3.49
N GLU A 61 17.96 -60.11 2.64
CA GLU A 61 16.60 -59.56 2.63
C GLU A 61 15.97 -59.67 4.05
N ASP A 62 15.09 -58.72 4.38
CA ASP A 62 14.55 -58.49 5.74
C ASP A 62 15.57 -58.08 6.84
N LYS A 63 16.83 -57.71 6.51
CA LYS A 63 17.79 -57.15 7.48
C LYS A 63 18.28 -55.74 7.12
N PRO A 64 18.55 -54.88 8.12
CA PRO A 64 19.09 -53.54 7.89
C PRO A 64 20.49 -53.59 7.28
N ASP A 65 20.83 -52.60 6.46
CA ASP A 65 22.12 -52.53 5.77
C ASP A 65 23.26 -52.16 6.74
N TRP A 66 23.89 -53.20 7.29
CA TRP A 66 25.03 -53.10 8.20
C TRP A 66 26.23 -52.33 7.61
N ARG A 67 26.29 -52.12 6.28
CA ARG A 67 27.37 -51.37 5.63
C ARG A 67 27.35 -49.89 6.02
N LYS A 68 26.18 -49.28 6.22
CA LYS A 68 26.06 -47.89 6.73
C LYS A 68 26.69 -47.78 8.11
N SER A 69 26.26 -48.59 9.08
CA SER A 69 26.80 -48.60 10.45
C SER A 69 28.27 -49.02 10.53
N ALA A 70 28.76 -49.88 9.64
CA ALA A 70 30.17 -50.23 9.56
C ALA A 70 31.04 -49.07 9.02
N THR A 71 30.49 -48.26 8.11
CA THR A 71 31.14 -47.05 7.56
C THR A 71 31.13 -45.92 8.60
N GLU A 72 30.01 -45.73 9.29
CA GLU A 72 29.87 -44.83 10.44
C GLU A 72 30.93 -45.14 11.53
N LEU A 73 31.07 -46.41 11.92
CA LEU A 73 32.09 -46.85 12.88
C LEU A 73 33.53 -46.62 12.38
N ALA A 74 33.77 -46.69 11.07
CA ALA A 74 35.08 -46.36 10.49
C ALA A 74 35.36 -44.86 10.58
N PHE A 75 34.38 -44.00 10.26
CA PHE A 75 34.49 -42.56 10.43
C PHE A 75 34.67 -42.14 11.90
N ARG A 76 33.91 -42.71 12.86
CA ARG A 76 34.10 -42.45 14.30
C ARG A 76 35.54 -42.76 14.76
N ARG A 77 36.14 -43.82 14.21
CA ARG A 77 37.55 -44.21 14.48
C ARG A 77 38.58 -43.35 13.75
N ALA A 78 38.24 -42.75 12.61
CA ALA A 78 39.05 -41.71 12.00
C ALA A 78 39.01 -40.43 12.84
N LEU A 79 37.83 -40.04 13.32
CA LEU A 79 37.64 -38.87 14.17
C LEU A 79 38.46 -38.93 15.46
N ILE A 80 38.41 -40.03 16.21
CA ILE A 80 39.21 -40.20 17.44
C ILE A 80 40.71 -40.03 17.16
N ARG A 81 41.23 -40.68 16.10
CA ARG A 81 42.64 -40.53 15.66
C ARG A 81 43.03 -39.11 15.25
N LEU A 82 42.07 -38.25 14.92
CA LEU A 82 42.29 -36.83 14.60
C LEU A 82 42.17 -35.91 15.83
N VAL A 83 41.55 -36.38 16.93
CA VAL A 83 41.44 -35.64 18.19
C VAL A 83 42.60 -35.94 19.14
N ASP A 84 43.15 -37.17 19.09
CA ASP A 84 44.31 -37.62 19.87
C ASP A 84 45.56 -36.72 19.64
N GLY A 85 45.76 -35.69 20.48
CA GLY A 85 46.91 -34.78 20.43
C GLY A 85 46.65 -33.41 21.08
N GLU A 86 47.59 -32.47 20.89
CA GLU A 86 47.44 -31.07 21.36
C GLU A 86 46.46 -30.26 20.48
N GLU A 87 45.85 -29.21 21.05
CA GLU A 87 44.74 -28.45 20.42
C GLU A 87 45.24 -27.38 19.41
N THR A 88 45.80 -27.81 18.28
CA THR A 88 46.29 -26.88 17.22
C THR A 88 45.22 -26.53 16.19
N GLU A 89 45.33 -25.36 15.54
CA GLU A 89 44.43 -24.97 14.43
C GLU A 89 44.43 -25.97 13.28
N GLU A 90 45.58 -26.57 12.96
CA GLU A 90 45.71 -27.58 11.91
C GLU A 90 44.94 -28.86 12.26
N ARG A 91 44.85 -29.21 13.56
CA ARG A 91 43.99 -30.30 14.04
C ARG A 91 42.52 -29.98 13.80
N PHE A 92 42.05 -28.79 14.19
CA PHE A 92 40.66 -28.35 13.93
C PHE A 92 40.33 -28.35 12.42
N LYS A 93 41.25 -27.83 11.59
CA LYS A 93 41.12 -27.86 10.12
C LYS A 93 40.92 -29.30 9.61
N ARG A 94 41.76 -30.26 10.00
CA ARG A 94 41.62 -31.69 9.63
C ARG A 94 40.33 -32.34 10.17
N ILE A 95 39.88 -31.96 11.36
CA ILE A 95 38.61 -32.42 11.94
C ILE A 95 37.43 -31.92 11.08
N PHE A 96 37.42 -30.65 10.69
CA PHE A 96 36.36 -30.09 9.84
C PHE A 96 36.32 -30.74 8.45
N ASP A 97 37.47 -31.13 7.89
CA ASP A 97 37.52 -31.86 6.62
C ASP A 97 36.88 -33.25 6.73
N CYS A 98 37.12 -33.95 7.84
CA CYS A 98 36.42 -35.19 8.16
C CYS A 98 34.90 -34.96 8.30
N CYS A 99 34.49 -33.87 8.95
CA CYS A 99 33.07 -33.51 9.10
C CYS A 99 32.39 -33.14 7.77
N ASP A 100 33.04 -32.43 6.85
CA ASP A 100 32.48 -32.11 5.53
C ASP A 100 32.38 -33.36 4.63
N ILE A 101 33.32 -34.32 4.73
CA ILE A 101 33.21 -35.64 4.09
C ILE A 101 32.03 -36.44 4.66
N VAL A 102 31.86 -36.50 5.99
CA VAL A 102 30.73 -37.19 6.65
C VAL A 102 29.41 -36.52 6.28
N LEU A 103 29.37 -35.19 6.17
CA LEU A 103 28.21 -34.43 5.73
C LEU A 103 27.82 -34.77 4.28
N TYR A 104 28.77 -34.82 3.34
CA TYR A 104 28.47 -35.25 1.97
C TYR A 104 28.01 -36.72 1.91
N CYS A 105 28.67 -37.64 2.64
CA CYS A 105 28.24 -39.04 2.71
C CYS A 105 26.79 -39.20 3.25
N SER A 106 26.34 -38.28 4.10
CA SER A 106 24.96 -38.19 4.61
C SER A 106 23.97 -37.60 3.58
N GLU A 107 24.43 -36.69 2.71
CA GLU A 107 23.62 -36.12 1.62
C GLU A 107 23.35 -37.13 0.49
N ILE A 108 24.30 -38.05 0.21
CA ILE A 108 24.15 -39.16 -0.75
C ILE A 108 23.71 -40.50 -0.13
N ASP A 109 23.09 -40.45 1.06
CA ASP A 109 22.50 -41.60 1.79
C ASP A 109 23.47 -42.78 2.11
N LEU A 110 24.79 -42.57 2.10
CA LEU A 110 25.76 -43.57 2.56
C LEU A 110 25.83 -43.67 4.09
N LEU A 111 25.39 -42.62 4.79
CA LEU A 111 25.24 -42.54 6.24
C LEU A 111 23.83 -42.02 6.57
N ASP A 112 23.31 -42.39 7.75
CA ASP A 112 22.02 -41.86 8.20
C ASP A 112 22.09 -40.33 8.43
N GLN A 113 21.01 -39.62 8.07
CA GLN A 113 20.98 -38.14 8.05
C GLN A 113 21.23 -37.45 9.40
N VAL A 114 21.27 -38.19 10.51
CA VAL A 114 21.53 -37.71 11.87
C VAL A 114 23.02 -37.74 12.21
N ILE A 115 23.83 -38.56 11.53
CA ILE A 115 25.23 -38.83 11.85
C ILE A 115 26.12 -37.57 11.88
N PRO A 116 26.03 -36.60 10.93
CA PRO A 116 26.87 -35.39 11.00
C PRO A 116 26.66 -34.58 12.30
N LEU A 117 25.44 -34.57 12.84
CA LEU A 117 25.14 -33.89 14.11
C LEU A 117 25.56 -34.72 15.33
N SER A 118 25.46 -36.06 15.28
CA SER A 118 26.02 -36.95 16.33
C SER A 118 27.54 -36.81 16.42
N PHE A 119 28.23 -36.68 15.28
CA PHE A 119 29.67 -36.43 15.22
C PHE A 119 30.05 -35.08 15.84
N THR A 120 29.20 -34.06 15.67
CA THR A 120 29.41 -32.75 16.29
C THR A 120 29.14 -32.81 17.81
N GLU A 121 28.11 -33.54 18.24
CA GLU A 121 27.81 -33.83 19.66
C GLU A 121 29.02 -34.51 20.34
N GLU A 122 29.57 -35.57 19.73
CA GLU A 122 30.77 -36.26 20.19
C GLU A 122 32.03 -35.38 20.17
N LEU A 123 32.17 -34.47 19.20
CA LEU A 123 33.28 -33.52 19.18
C LEU A 123 33.23 -32.51 20.33
N PHE A 124 32.06 -32.01 20.71
CA PHE A 124 31.93 -31.12 21.86
C PHE A 124 32.31 -31.83 23.17
N ASP A 125 31.88 -33.07 23.37
CA ASP A 125 32.24 -33.86 24.56
C ASP A 125 33.75 -34.12 24.69
N LEU A 126 34.47 -34.21 23.57
CA LEU A 126 35.91 -34.49 23.51
C LEU A 126 36.83 -33.26 23.65
N HIS A 127 36.32 -32.03 23.50
CA HIS A 127 37.14 -30.80 23.46
C HIS A 127 37.00 -29.92 24.71
N THR A 128 37.93 -28.99 24.90
CA THR A 128 37.84 -27.90 25.90
C THR A 128 36.70 -26.92 25.54
N THR A 129 36.35 -25.99 26.45
CA THR A 129 35.34 -24.95 26.14
C THR A 129 35.78 -24.02 25.02
N GLU A 130 37.08 -23.74 24.87
CA GLU A 130 37.64 -22.96 23.76
C GLU A 130 37.59 -23.76 22.45
N GLY A 131 37.94 -25.05 22.49
CA GLY A 131 37.77 -25.95 21.35
C GLY A 131 36.31 -26.08 20.91
N CYS A 132 35.36 -26.07 21.85
CA CYS A 132 33.93 -26.07 21.55
C CYS A 132 33.49 -24.81 20.79
N GLU A 133 34.05 -23.63 21.08
CA GLU A 133 33.70 -22.42 20.32
C GLU A 133 34.18 -22.51 18.87
N LYS A 134 35.42 -22.97 18.65
CA LYS A 134 35.99 -23.22 17.32
C LYS A 134 35.18 -24.26 16.51
N ILE A 135 34.68 -25.30 17.18
CA ILE A 135 33.77 -26.29 16.55
C ILE A 135 32.40 -25.67 16.24
N PHE A 136 31.92 -24.74 17.06
CA PHE A 136 30.66 -24.05 16.83
C PHE A 136 30.73 -23.08 15.63
N ASP A 137 31.87 -22.44 15.38
CA ASP A 137 32.12 -21.64 14.17
C ASP A 137 31.86 -22.47 12.90
N TYR A 138 32.33 -23.73 12.86
CA TYR A 138 32.06 -24.67 11.76
C TYR A 138 30.56 -25.01 11.65
N VAL A 139 29.85 -25.19 12.76
CA VAL A 139 28.41 -25.47 12.79
C VAL A 139 27.60 -24.28 12.25
N GLU A 140 27.97 -23.05 12.59
CA GLU A 140 27.38 -21.84 12.02
C GLU A 140 27.64 -21.74 10.51
N GLN A 141 28.88 -21.96 10.07
CA GLN A 141 29.26 -21.95 8.64
C GLN A 141 28.59 -23.05 7.80
N ARG A 142 28.21 -24.18 8.40
CA ARG A 142 27.55 -25.32 7.71
C ARG A 142 26.05 -25.44 8.00
N LYS A 143 25.46 -24.47 8.70
CA LYS A 143 24.06 -24.46 9.15
C LYS A 143 23.05 -24.92 8.09
N THR A 144 23.14 -24.39 6.87
CA THR A 144 22.17 -24.65 5.79
C THR A 144 22.13 -26.12 5.36
N ARG A 145 23.30 -26.78 5.26
CA ARG A 145 23.41 -28.22 4.97
C ARG A 145 23.02 -29.07 6.17
N LEU A 146 23.49 -28.69 7.37
CA LEU A 146 23.19 -29.42 8.61
C LEU A 146 21.67 -29.43 8.91
N THR A 147 20.99 -28.29 8.81
CA THR A 147 19.54 -28.16 9.07
C THR A 147 18.64 -28.53 7.88
N ALA A 148 19.19 -28.86 6.71
CA ALA A 148 18.42 -29.28 5.54
C ALA A 148 17.48 -30.46 5.88
N ASN A 149 16.20 -30.34 5.50
CA ASN A 149 15.13 -31.30 5.78
C ASN A 149 14.91 -31.65 7.27
N MET A 150 15.32 -30.78 8.20
CA MET A 150 15.14 -31.00 9.64
C MET A 150 13.67 -30.91 10.07
N VAL A 151 13.19 -31.95 10.74
CA VAL A 151 11.88 -31.95 11.43
C VAL A 151 12.12 -31.74 12.93
N PRO A 152 11.53 -30.72 13.58
CA PRO A 152 11.92 -30.37 14.95
C PRO A 152 11.83 -31.50 15.99
N GLY A 153 10.75 -32.29 15.94
CA GLY A 153 10.51 -33.38 16.89
C GLY A 153 11.12 -34.74 16.55
N LYS A 154 11.94 -34.88 15.48
CA LYS A 154 12.51 -36.17 15.05
C LYS A 154 13.89 -36.05 14.41
N GLY A 155 14.72 -37.09 14.51
CA GLY A 155 16.01 -37.19 13.82
C GLY A 155 16.93 -36.00 14.15
N LYS A 156 17.39 -35.29 13.11
CA LYS A 156 18.27 -34.11 13.20
C LYS A 156 17.86 -33.12 14.30
N GLY A 157 16.58 -32.78 14.39
CA GLY A 157 16.09 -31.75 15.32
C GLY A 157 16.29 -32.11 16.80
N LEU A 158 16.11 -33.38 17.15
CA LEU A 158 16.29 -33.85 18.53
C LEU A 158 17.77 -33.89 18.94
N VAL A 159 18.67 -34.25 18.03
CA VAL A 159 20.12 -34.26 18.30
C VAL A 159 20.63 -32.82 18.41
N LEU A 160 20.24 -31.93 17.49
CA LEU A 160 20.57 -30.50 17.57
C LEU A 160 20.12 -29.87 18.89
N LEU A 161 18.88 -30.16 19.31
CA LEU A 161 18.38 -29.72 20.61
C LEU A 161 19.15 -30.32 21.78
N ARG A 162 19.50 -31.62 21.76
CA ARG A 162 20.26 -32.25 22.86
C ARG A 162 21.66 -31.62 22.98
N MET A 163 22.41 -31.64 21.88
CA MET A 163 23.76 -31.13 21.73
C MET A 163 23.89 -29.69 22.24
N CYS A 164 23.07 -28.77 21.73
CA CYS A 164 23.12 -27.37 22.15
C CYS A 164 22.67 -27.17 23.61
N ASN A 165 21.72 -27.97 24.12
CA ASN A 165 21.32 -27.88 25.54
C ASN A 165 22.35 -28.47 26.51
N GLU A 166 23.17 -29.45 26.09
CA GLU A 166 24.29 -29.96 26.90
C GLU A 166 25.45 -28.97 26.90
N LEU A 167 25.78 -28.37 25.75
CA LEU A 167 26.75 -27.29 25.66
C LEU A 167 26.34 -26.09 26.55
N LEU A 168 25.07 -25.70 26.55
CA LEU A 168 24.51 -24.68 27.46
C LEU A 168 24.45 -25.10 28.95
N ARG A 169 24.56 -26.40 29.28
CA ARG A 169 24.77 -26.87 30.67
C ARG A 169 26.24 -26.82 31.08
N ARG A 170 27.16 -27.04 30.14
CA ARG A 170 28.61 -27.06 30.35
C ARG A 170 29.23 -25.66 30.48
N LEU A 171 28.64 -24.65 29.84
CA LEU A 171 29.16 -23.27 29.82
C LEU A 171 28.79 -22.48 31.09
N SER A 172 29.73 -21.66 31.58
CA SER A 172 29.43 -20.66 32.63
C SER A 172 28.54 -19.55 32.06
N LYS A 173 27.39 -19.32 32.70
CA LYS A 173 26.43 -18.25 32.35
C LYS A 173 26.88 -16.84 32.79
N GLU A 174 28.11 -16.71 33.31
CA GLU A 174 28.69 -15.47 33.81
C GLU A 174 29.93 -15.07 33.03
N ILE A 175 30.74 -16.05 32.60
CA ILE A 175 31.93 -15.80 31.76
C ILE A 175 31.58 -15.95 30.27
N ASN A 176 30.93 -17.06 29.89
CA ASN A 176 30.77 -17.44 28.48
C ASN A 176 29.44 -16.92 27.90
N THR A 177 29.06 -15.68 28.26
CA THR A 177 27.74 -15.09 27.96
C THR A 177 27.51 -14.91 26.46
N VAL A 178 28.52 -14.42 25.74
CA VAL A 178 28.50 -14.25 24.28
C VAL A 178 28.30 -15.58 23.58
N PHE A 179 29.08 -16.61 23.94
CA PHE A 179 28.97 -17.95 23.34
C PHE A 179 27.61 -18.62 23.66
N CYS A 180 27.09 -18.48 24.88
CA CYS A 180 25.71 -18.87 25.20
C CYS A 180 24.69 -18.17 24.30
N GLY A 181 24.88 -16.87 24.03
CA GLY A 181 24.05 -16.07 23.12
C GLY A 181 24.10 -16.58 21.68
N ARG A 182 25.29 -16.90 21.15
CA ARG A 182 25.48 -17.52 19.82
C ARG A 182 24.70 -18.84 19.71
N ILE A 183 24.83 -19.73 20.69
CA ILE A 183 24.12 -21.02 20.71
C ILE A 183 22.59 -20.84 20.74
N LEU A 184 22.09 -19.93 21.57
CA LEU A 184 20.65 -19.62 21.64
C LEU A 184 20.13 -19.00 20.33
N MET A 185 20.90 -18.12 19.69
CA MET A 185 20.54 -17.53 18.39
C MET A 185 20.60 -18.53 17.25
N PHE A 186 21.57 -19.45 17.25
CA PHE A 186 21.64 -20.55 16.30
C PHE A 186 20.40 -21.45 16.41
N LEU A 187 19.99 -21.81 17.64
CA LEU A 187 18.76 -22.57 17.89
C LEU A 187 17.52 -21.81 17.39
N ALA A 188 17.34 -20.55 17.82
CA ALA A 188 16.20 -19.72 17.42
C ALA A 188 16.10 -19.54 15.89
N ASN A 189 17.24 -19.43 15.20
CA ASN A 189 17.30 -19.32 13.75
C ASN A 189 17.24 -20.68 13.01
N SER A 190 17.14 -21.81 13.71
CA SER A 190 17.10 -23.17 13.12
C SER A 190 15.76 -23.88 13.32
N PHE A 191 14.95 -23.48 14.29
CA PHE A 191 13.61 -24.03 14.53
C PHE A 191 12.52 -23.01 14.16
N PRO A 192 11.38 -23.44 13.58
CA PRO A 192 10.27 -22.53 13.29
C PRO A 192 9.73 -21.88 14.56
N LEU A 193 9.36 -20.59 14.49
CA LEU A 193 8.97 -19.79 15.67
C LEU A 193 7.75 -20.35 16.43
N GLY A 194 6.88 -21.12 15.76
CA GLY A 194 5.74 -21.80 16.38
C GLY A 194 6.07 -23.14 17.07
N GLU A 195 7.31 -23.62 17.01
CA GLU A 195 7.71 -24.89 17.59
C GLU A 195 7.77 -24.84 19.12
N ARG A 196 7.26 -25.88 19.79
CA ARG A 196 7.05 -25.92 21.24
C ARG A 196 8.34 -25.88 22.05
N SER A 197 9.48 -26.24 21.47
CA SER A 197 10.80 -26.09 22.12
C SER A 197 11.36 -24.66 22.05
N GLY A 198 10.89 -23.84 21.10
CA GLY A 198 11.30 -22.43 20.96
C GLY A 198 10.52 -21.46 21.85
N VAL A 199 9.47 -21.92 22.53
CA VAL A 199 8.58 -21.09 23.36
C VAL A 199 8.43 -21.62 24.79
N ASN A 200 8.60 -20.75 25.78
CA ASN A 200 8.44 -21.07 27.20
C ASN A 200 6.95 -21.25 27.58
N LEU A 201 6.30 -22.34 27.12
CA LEU A 201 4.87 -22.60 27.34
C LEU A 201 4.48 -22.83 28.81
N ARG A 202 5.45 -23.23 29.65
CA ARG A 202 5.25 -23.39 31.10
C ARG A 202 5.18 -22.07 31.85
N GLY A 203 5.82 -21.02 31.33
CA GLY A 203 6.00 -19.77 32.06
C GLY A 203 7.09 -19.87 33.13
N ASP A 204 8.09 -20.74 32.92
CA ASP A 204 9.21 -20.91 33.86
C ASP A 204 10.03 -19.60 33.93
N PHE A 205 10.13 -18.99 35.11
CA PHE A 205 10.90 -17.75 35.32
C PHE A 205 12.39 -18.04 35.60
N ASN A 206 13.27 -17.08 35.31
CA ASN A 206 14.70 -17.22 35.60
C ASN A 206 15.00 -16.88 37.07
N THR A 207 14.78 -17.84 37.97
CA THR A 207 14.96 -17.69 39.42
C THR A 207 16.42 -17.74 39.87
N ASN A 208 17.36 -17.20 39.08
CA ASN A 208 18.75 -17.03 39.50
C ASN A 208 18.79 -16.09 40.73
N ALA A 209 19.43 -16.54 41.82
CA ALA A 209 19.55 -15.73 43.02
C ALA A 209 20.36 -14.45 42.73
N ILE A 210 19.77 -13.29 43.04
CA ILE A 210 20.53 -12.04 43.13
C ILE A 210 21.12 -12.01 44.53
N HIS A 211 22.45 -12.07 44.64
CA HIS A 211 23.13 -11.87 45.91
C HIS A 211 23.10 -10.38 46.28
N PHE A 212 22.57 -10.07 47.45
CA PHE A 212 22.57 -8.73 48.06
C PHE A 212 23.02 -8.83 49.52
N ASP A 213 23.53 -7.72 50.07
CA ASP A 213 24.00 -7.65 51.47
C ASP A 213 22.89 -8.07 52.45
N THR A 214 23.22 -8.89 53.46
CA THR A 214 22.24 -9.39 54.45
C THR A 214 21.77 -8.29 55.40
N ASP A 215 20.63 -8.54 56.07
CA ASP A 215 20.02 -7.58 56.98
C ASP A 215 20.95 -7.16 58.13
N GLU A 216 21.74 -8.11 58.64
CA GLU A 216 22.75 -7.91 59.67
C GLU A 216 23.96 -7.10 59.16
N GLU A 217 24.39 -7.34 57.92
CA GLU A 217 25.48 -6.60 57.28
C GLU A 217 25.08 -5.14 56.99
N VAL A 218 23.84 -4.91 56.57
CA VAL A 218 23.28 -3.57 56.35
C VAL A 218 23.19 -2.79 57.66
N ASP A 219 22.69 -3.43 58.73
CA ASP A 219 22.59 -2.79 60.04
C ASP A 219 23.98 -2.49 60.64
N ALA A 220 24.96 -3.36 60.42
CA ALA A 220 26.33 -3.21 60.89
C ALA A 220 27.17 -2.12 60.18
N ASP A 221 26.73 -1.56 59.04
CA ASP A 221 27.47 -0.50 58.36
C ASP A 221 27.27 0.87 59.06
N PRO A 222 28.32 1.53 59.59
CA PRO A 222 28.20 2.84 60.23
C PRO A 222 28.15 4.01 59.23
N THR A 223 28.30 3.75 57.92
CA THR A 223 28.32 4.80 56.88
C THR A 223 26.94 5.14 56.30
N LEU A 224 25.92 4.31 56.59
CA LEU A 224 24.54 4.51 56.16
C LEU A 224 23.68 5.05 57.30
N THR A 225 22.79 5.99 56.99
CA THR A 225 21.72 6.42 57.90
C THR A 225 20.62 5.36 58.03
N ASP A 226 19.85 5.40 59.11
CA ASP A 226 18.78 4.43 59.36
C ASP A 226 17.68 4.47 58.27
N GLU A 227 17.42 5.64 57.67
CA GLU A 227 16.54 5.81 56.51
C GLU A 227 17.06 5.04 55.28
N GLN A 228 18.37 5.11 55.02
CA GLN A 228 19.01 4.40 53.90
C GLN A 228 19.03 2.88 54.13
N LYS A 229 19.28 2.44 55.36
CA LYS A 229 19.20 1.02 55.75
C LYS A 229 17.80 0.47 55.55
N ALA A 230 16.78 1.16 56.06
CA ALA A 230 15.37 0.79 55.87
C ALA A 230 14.98 0.76 54.38
N PHE A 231 15.39 1.77 53.60
CA PHE A 231 15.08 1.83 52.16
C PHE A 231 15.79 0.73 51.35
N TYR A 232 17.05 0.39 51.67
CA TYR A 232 17.76 -0.71 51.04
C TYR A 232 17.05 -2.05 51.29
N LYS A 233 16.71 -2.33 52.56
CA LYS A 233 15.98 -3.55 52.96
C LYS A 233 14.62 -3.64 52.27
N LEU A 234 13.87 -2.53 52.22
CA LEU A 234 12.59 -2.44 51.50
C LEU A 234 12.76 -2.70 50.00
N PHE A 235 13.77 -2.12 49.36
CA PHE A 235 14.00 -2.26 47.91
C PHE A 235 14.31 -3.71 47.52
N TRP A 236 15.24 -4.38 48.22
CA TRP A 236 15.65 -5.74 47.85
C TRP A 236 14.64 -6.82 48.26
N SER A 237 13.93 -6.66 49.38
CA SER A 237 12.80 -7.55 49.73
C SER A 237 11.68 -7.47 48.68
N THR A 238 11.28 -6.26 48.27
CA THR A 238 10.31 -6.06 47.17
C THR A 238 10.80 -6.65 45.86
N ARG A 239 12.12 -6.69 45.62
CA ARG A 239 12.69 -7.19 44.36
C ARG A 239 12.50 -8.70 44.14
N ILE A 240 12.30 -9.48 45.20
CA ILE A 240 12.08 -10.94 45.12
C ILE A 240 10.87 -11.25 44.21
N TYR A 241 9.82 -10.43 44.28
CA TYR A 241 8.60 -10.56 43.47
C TYR A 241 8.82 -10.35 41.96
N PHE A 242 9.92 -9.72 41.54
CA PHE A 242 10.27 -9.56 40.12
C PHE A 242 11.03 -10.76 39.56
N ALA A 243 11.81 -11.45 40.41
CA ALA A 243 12.49 -12.69 40.05
C ALA A 243 11.54 -13.89 40.00
N ASN A 244 10.48 -13.87 40.82
CA ASN A 244 9.45 -14.90 40.87
C ASN A 244 8.02 -14.32 41.01
N PRO A 245 7.44 -13.70 39.96
CA PRO A 245 6.09 -13.12 40.01
C PRO A 245 4.97 -14.05 40.53
N PRO A 246 5.00 -15.39 40.34
CA PRO A 246 4.05 -16.29 40.98
C PRO A 246 3.98 -16.25 42.51
N SER A 247 5.04 -15.85 43.24
CA SER A 247 4.99 -15.79 44.72
C SER A 247 4.19 -14.62 45.27
N VAL A 248 3.77 -13.67 44.42
CA VAL A 248 2.81 -12.61 44.78
C VAL A 248 1.41 -13.19 45.07
N PHE A 249 1.11 -14.40 44.58
CA PHE A 249 -0.16 -15.09 44.76
C PHE A 249 -0.21 -16.02 45.98
N THR A 250 0.88 -16.14 46.75
CA THR A 250 0.91 -16.87 48.02
C THR A 250 1.04 -15.90 49.19
N ASP A 251 0.52 -16.30 50.35
CA ASP A 251 0.66 -15.56 51.62
C ASP A 251 0.11 -14.12 51.53
N ASN A 252 0.47 -13.23 52.47
CA ASN A 252 0.11 -11.81 52.42
C ASN A 252 1.09 -10.99 51.52
N ASN A 253 1.87 -11.67 50.66
CA ASN A 253 2.96 -11.08 49.89
C ASN A 253 2.52 -9.91 48.97
N PHE A 254 1.25 -9.87 48.56
CA PHE A 254 0.69 -8.74 47.83
C PHE A 254 0.70 -7.44 48.65
N GLU A 255 0.40 -7.49 49.95
CA GLU A 255 0.45 -6.30 50.81
C GLU A 255 1.88 -5.77 50.95
N ASP A 256 2.86 -6.68 51.01
CA ASP A 256 4.27 -6.31 51.15
C ASP A 256 4.84 -5.77 49.83
N LEU A 257 4.38 -6.30 48.69
CA LEU A 257 4.58 -5.68 47.38
C LEU A 257 3.98 -4.25 47.35
N GLN A 258 2.76 -4.03 47.88
CA GLN A 258 2.16 -2.69 47.94
C GLN A 258 2.99 -1.72 48.81
N LYS A 259 3.36 -2.14 50.03
CA LYS A 259 4.20 -1.34 50.95
C LYS A 259 5.53 -0.95 50.30
N GLY A 260 6.21 -1.92 49.68
CA GLY A 260 7.46 -1.73 48.95
C GLY A 260 7.35 -0.80 47.74
N THR A 261 6.31 -1.02 46.91
CA THR A 261 6.02 -0.21 45.73
C THR A 261 5.80 1.24 46.11
N ASN A 262 4.95 1.50 47.11
CA ASN A 262 4.58 2.86 47.53
C ASN A 262 5.83 3.65 47.99
N GLY A 263 6.68 3.06 48.85
CA GLY A 263 7.91 3.74 49.30
C GLY A 263 8.92 4.01 48.18
N ILE A 264 8.99 3.17 47.15
CA ILE A 264 9.82 3.39 45.96
C ILE A 264 9.23 4.50 45.08
N VAL A 265 7.90 4.53 44.90
CA VAL A 265 7.20 5.59 44.16
C VAL A 265 7.35 6.95 44.86
N GLU A 266 7.24 7.02 46.19
CA GLU A 266 7.47 8.23 46.98
C GLU A 266 8.92 8.75 46.82
N LYS A 267 9.92 7.87 46.90
CA LYS A 267 11.33 8.20 46.62
C LYS A 267 11.50 8.77 45.20
N PHE A 268 10.88 8.14 44.19
CA PHE A 268 10.94 8.61 42.80
C PHE A 268 10.22 9.95 42.59
N GLN A 269 9.09 10.20 43.25
CA GLN A 269 8.41 11.50 43.25
C GLN A 269 9.30 12.59 43.88
N SER A 270 9.95 12.30 45.02
CA SER A 270 10.88 13.23 45.66
C SER A 270 12.07 13.58 44.76
N ILE A 271 12.66 12.61 44.07
CA ILE A 271 13.75 12.83 43.10
C ILE A 271 13.25 13.65 41.91
N ALA A 272 12.11 13.30 41.33
CA ALA A 272 11.54 14.03 40.19
C ALA A 272 11.17 15.48 40.53
N GLN A 273 10.72 15.76 41.76
CA GLN A 273 10.52 17.13 42.25
C GLN A 273 11.83 17.90 42.33
N LYS A 274 12.89 17.33 42.95
CA LYS A 274 14.21 17.96 43.03
C LYS A 274 14.78 18.27 41.64
N GLU A 275 14.66 17.34 40.69
CA GLU A 275 15.06 17.57 39.29
C GLU A 275 14.28 18.71 38.62
N ALA A 276 12.96 18.79 38.85
CA ALA A 276 12.12 19.86 38.33
C ALA A 276 12.48 21.23 38.93
N GLU A 277 12.79 21.28 40.22
CA GLU A 277 13.26 22.50 40.92
C GLU A 277 14.63 22.96 40.40
N ILE A 278 15.58 22.05 40.20
CA ILE A 278 16.91 22.34 39.62
C ILE A 278 16.80 22.86 38.17
N LEU A 279 15.91 22.27 37.36
CA LEU A 279 15.63 22.74 36.00
C LEU A 279 14.91 24.10 36.00
N GLY A 280 13.99 24.32 36.95
CA GLY A 280 13.31 25.60 37.17
C GLY A 280 14.26 26.72 37.61
N ALA A 281 15.28 26.40 38.42
CA ALA A 281 16.35 27.32 38.80
C ALA A 281 17.26 27.67 37.61
N ARG A 282 17.73 26.67 36.84
CA ARG A 282 18.53 26.89 35.62
C ARG A 282 17.84 27.81 34.61
N ASN A 283 16.52 27.70 34.46
CA ASN A 283 15.73 28.57 33.59
C ASN A 283 15.59 30.03 34.09
N LYS A 284 15.89 30.31 35.37
CA LYS A 284 15.90 31.68 35.92
C LYS A 284 17.26 32.36 35.82
N GLU A 285 18.36 31.61 35.89
CA GLU A 285 19.71 32.19 35.97
C GLU A 285 20.46 32.26 34.62
N VAL A 286 20.00 31.57 33.56
CA VAL A 286 20.71 31.52 32.27
C VAL A 286 19.92 32.13 31.10
N THR A 287 19.60 33.41 31.21
CA THR A 287 19.38 34.28 30.02
C THR A 287 20.69 34.83 29.44
N GLY A 288 21.84 34.34 29.93
CA GLY A 288 23.17 34.94 29.75
C GLY A 288 24.24 34.14 29.01
N THR A 289 23.95 32.96 28.44
CA THR A 289 24.88 32.32 27.47
C THR A 289 24.20 31.26 26.59
N LYS A 290 24.12 31.52 25.28
CA LYS A 290 23.92 30.45 24.28
C LYS A 290 25.26 29.74 24.05
N ARG A 291 25.52 28.63 24.74
CA ARG A 291 26.54 27.69 24.25
C ARG A 291 26.01 27.01 22.99
N SER A 292 26.85 26.91 21.96
CA SER A 292 26.54 26.21 20.72
C SER A 292 26.28 24.74 21.01
N ARG A 293 25.25 24.13 20.41
CA ARG A 293 24.91 22.71 20.61
C ARG A 293 25.49 21.86 19.49
N THR A 294 26.81 22.01 19.27
CA THR A 294 27.49 21.60 18.02
C THR A 294 28.92 21.09 18.27
N GLU A 295 29.19 20.49 19.44
CA GLU A 295 30.50 19.95 19.85
C GLU A 295 30.29 18.57 20.50
N TYR A 296 29.70 17.62 19.75
CA TYR A 296 29.48 16.22 20.17
C TYR A 296 29.42 15.25 18.95
N MET A 297 30.11 15.58 17.85
CA MET A 297 30.18 14.76 16.63
C MET A 297 31.55 14.84 15.92
N ASP A 298 32.61 15.18 16.65
CA ASP A 298 34.00 15.29 16.15
C ASP A 298 35.01 14.82 17.24
N GLU A 299 34.73 13.69 17.89
CA GLU A 299 35.75 12.90 18.61
C GLU A 299 36.10 11.70 17.73
N ASP A 300 37.39 11.38 17.58
CA ASP A 300 37.89 10.43 16.57
C ASP A 300 37.14 9.08 16.57
N ASP A 301 36.49 8.74 15.45
CA ASP A 301 35.83 7.42 15.25
C ASP A 301 36.79 6.27 15.57
N SER A 302 38.08 6.41 15.23
CA SER A 302 39.12 5.41 15.56
C SER A 302 39.33 5.22 17.06
N ALA A 303 39.24 6.29 17.86
CA ALA A 303 39.38 6.20 19.32
C ALA A 303 38.10 5.68 19.97
N ALA A 304 36.93 6.06 19.42
CA ALA A 304 35.65 5.49 19.80
C ALA A 304 35.59 4.00 19.48
N GLU A 305 36.09 3.54 18.32
CA GLU A 305 36.19 2.13 17.95
C GLU A 305 37.22 1.37 18.79
N GLU A 306 38.41 1.91 19.08
CA GLU A 306 39.35 1.25 19.99
C GLU A 306 38.76 1.09 21.40
N ILE A 307 38.10 2.13 21.92
CA ILE A 307 37.40 2.08 23.21
C ILE A 307 36.24 1.09 23.15
N LEU A 308 35.42 1.07 22.10
CA LEU A 308 34.33 0.10 21.92
C LEU A 308 34.83 -1.34 21.78
N ASN A 309 36.00 -1.56 21.17
CA ASN A 309 36.62 -2.88 21.05
C ASN A 309 37.22 -3.35 22.39
N GLN A 310 37.88 -2.46 23.15
CA GLN A 310 38.31 -2.77 24.52
C GLN A 310 37.09 -3.07 25.42
N ILE A 311 36.06 -2.24 25.35
CA ILE A 311 34.77 -2.43 26.04
C ILE A 311 34.17 -3.79 25.68
N ASN A 312 34.03 -4.14 24.38
CA ASN A 312 33.48 -5.42 23.95
C ASN A 312 34.27 -6.64 24.46
N ASN A 313 35.60 -6.54 24.54
CA ASN A 313 36.46 -7.60 25.06
C ASN A 313 36.33 -7.79 26.58
N GLU A 314 35.94 -6.76 27.34
CA GLU A 314 35.74 -6.82 28.79
C GLU A 314 34.26 -6.78 29.24
N TYR A 315 33.28 -6.76 28.32
CA TYR A 315 31.86 -6.50 28.64
C TYR A 315 31.13 -7.68 29.31
N GLN A 316 31.47 -7.92 30.59
CA GLN A 316 30.52 -8.54 31.50
C GLN A 316 29.33 -7.61 31.67
N PHE A 317 28.17 -7.97 31.10
CA PHE A 317 26.90 -7.29 31.38
C PHE A 317 26.68 -7.19 32.90
N PRO A 318 26.71 -5.98 33.50
CA PRO A 318 26.55 -5.86 34.94
C PRO A 318 25.14 -6.32 35.32
N ARG A 319 25.06 -7.35 36.16
CA ARG A 319 23.87 -7.51 37.01
C ARG A 319 23.78 -6.27 37.90
N LEU A 320 22.55 -5.88 38.26
CA LEU A 320 22.29 -4.68 39.06
C LEU A 320 23.16 -4.68 40.33
N LEU A 321 23.79 -3.55 40.64
CA LEU A 321 24.85 -3.49 41.64
C LEU A 321 24.24 -3.53 43.04
N SER A 322 24.26 -4.72 43.65
CA SER A 322 23.59 -4.97 44.93
C SER A 322 24.28 -4.39 46.16
N SER A 323 25.28 -3.52 46.00
CA SER A 323 26.01 -2.93 47.13
C SER A 323 25.19 -1.86 47.85
N ARG A 324 25.05 -2.02 49.18
CA ARG A 324 24.37 -1.05 50.07
C ARG A 324 24.83 0.41 49.94
N ARG A 325 26.05 0.65 49.46
CA ARG A 325 26.65 2.00 49.32
C ARG A 325 26.41 2.66 47.96
N LEU A 326 25.90 1.92 46.98
CA LEU A 326 25.66 2.43 45.62
C LEU A 326 24.20 2.75 45.35
N LEU A 327 23.25 2.17 46.11
CA LEU A 327 21.82 2.23 45.79
C LEU A 327 21.26 3.65 45.66
N ASP A 328 21.63 4.62 46.52
CA ASP A 328 21.17 6.00 46.36
C ASP A 328 21.74 6.67 45.10
N LEU A 329 22.99 6.37 44.73
CA LEU A 329 23.61 6.89 43.51
C LEU A 329 22.97 6.27 42.25
N GLU A 330 22.64 4.97 42.29
CA GLU A 330 21.83 4.32 41.25
C GLU A 330 20.44 4.96 41.15
N MET A 331 19.79 5.26 42.28
CA MET A 331 18.46 5.88 42.32
C MET A 331 18.44 7.31 41.74
N GLU A 332 19.56 8.03 41.76
CA GLU A 332 19.67 9.32 41.05
C GLU A 332 19.80 9.14 39.52
N ASP A 333 20.34 8.04 39.01
CA ASP A 333 20.46 7.82 37.56
C ASP A 333 19.09 7.62 36.88
N ALA A 334 18.87 8.41 35.83
CA ALA A 334 17.72 8.31 34.94
C ALA A 334 17.62 6.93 34.24
N ARG A 335 18.74 6.25 33.94
CA ARG A 335 18.70 4.92 33.27
C ARG A 335 18.26 3.83 34.25
N PHE A 336 18.79 3.83 35.47
CA PHE A 336 18.37 2.92 36.52
C PHE A 336 16.90 3.13 36.89
N ARG A 337 16.46 4.38 37.13
CA ARG A 337 15.05 4.70 37.37
C ARG A 337 14.13 4.23 36.25
N ARG A 338 14.48 4.47 34.98
CA ARG A 338 13.75 3.91 33.82
C ARG A 338 13.68 2.39 33.85
N SER A 339 14.78 1.72 34.17
CA SER A 339 14.85 0.25 34.22
C SER A 339 13.96 -0.32 35.33
N VAL A 340 13.95 0.30 36.51
CA VAL A 340 13.06 -0.07 37.63
C VAL A 340 11.59 0.19 37.26
N ILE A 341 11.25 1.35 36.71
CA ILE A 341 9.87 1.66 36.30
C ILE A 341 9.39 0.68 35.21
N VAL A 342 10.23 0.34 34.23
CA VAL A 342 9.89 -0.67 33.21
C VAL A 342 9.69 -2.06 33.82
N GLN A 343 10.50 -2.46 34.82
CA GLN A 343 10.28 -3.69 35.58
C GLN A 343 8.89 -3.69 36.26
N TYR A 344 8.48 -2.58 36.89
CA TYR A 344 7.13 -2.43 37.45
C TYR A 344 6.02 -2.53 36.40
N LEU A 345 6.16 -1.86 35.25
CA LEU A 345 5.14 -1.91 34.19
C LEU A 345 4.97 -3.32 33.60
N ILE A 346 6.05 -4.10 33.51
CA ILE A 346 6.00 -5.52 33.09
C ILE A 346 5.33 -6.38 34.17
N LEU A 347 5.71 -6.21 35.46
CA LEU A 347 5.08 -6.94 36.57
C LEU A 347 3.57 -6.65 36.65
N PHE A 348 3.17 -5.40 36.51
CA PHE A 348 1.76 -5.01 36.47
C PHE A 348 1.04 -5.56 35.25
N GLN A 349 1.64 -5.53 34.05
CA GLN A 349 1.06 -6.16 32.86
C GLN A 349 0.90 -7.68 33.02
N TYR A 350 1.78 -8.35 33.76
CA TYR A 350 1.60 -9.75 34.16
C TYR A 350 0.44 -9.92 35.15
N LEU A 351 0.41 -9.14 36.25
CA LEU A 351 -0.62 -9.23 37.30
C LEU A 351 -2.03 -8.92 36.75
N SER A 352 -2.22 -7.85 35.97
CA SER A 352 -3.50 -7.51 35.34
C SER A 352 -4.03 -8.62 34.42
N GLY A 353 -3.18 -9.53 33.94
CA GLY A 353 -3.59 -10.74 33.19
C GLY A 353 -4.34 -11.78 34.03
N PHE A 354 -4.43 -11.61 35.35
CA PHE A 354 -5.17 -12.47 36.28
C PHE A 354 -6.50 -11.87 36.76
N SER A 355 -6.88 -10.68 36.27
CA SER A 355 -8.21 -10.10 36.52
C SER A 355 -9.32 -10.96 35.88
N GLN A 356 -10.55 -10.83 36.38
CA GLN A 356 -11.69 -11.57 35.84
C GLN A 356 -12.00 -11.16 34.40
N GLU A 357 -11.96 -9.85 34.09
CA GLU A 357 -12.23 -9.33 32.74
C GLU A 357 -11.26 -9.89 31.69
N GLU A 358 -9.95 -9.87 31.98
CA GLU A 358 -8.95 -10.33 31.00
C GLU A 358 -8.94 -11.86 30.82
N LYS A 359 -9.38 -12.62 31.82
CA LYS A 359 -9.64 -14.06 31.67
C LYS A 359 -10.83 -14.32 30.75
N GLU A 360 -11.95 -13.63 30.94
CA GLU A 360 -13.12 -13.76 30.08
C GLU A 360 -12.82 -13.32 28.63
N ARG A 361 -12.12 -12.19 28.47
CA ARG A 361 -11.66 -11.66 27.19
C ARG A 361 -10.69 -12.63 26.48
N THR A 362 -9.76 -13.24 27.21
CA THR A 362 -8.85 -14.25 26.67
C THR A 362 -9.59 -15.53 26.29
N ALA A 363 -10.53 -16.00 27.11
CA ALA A 363 -11.37 -17.16 26.80
C ALA A 363 -12.23 -16.93 25.54
N ALA A 364 -12.81 -15.74 25.38
CA ALA A 364 -13.56 -15.36 24.18
C ALA A 364 -12.67 -15.34 22.91
N LEU A 365 -11.44 -14.81 23.00
CA LEU A 365 -10.48 -14.80 21.90
C LEU A 365 -9.99 -16.21 21.52
N LEU A 366 -9.82 -17.11 22.49
CA LEU A 366 -9.48 -18.51 22.27
C LEU A 366 -10.66 -19.28 21.61
N ALA A 367 -11.88 -19.09 22.11
CA ALA A 367 -13.09 -19.64 21.52
C ALA A 367 -13.29 -19.18 20.06
N ALA A 368 -13.05 -17.89 19.76
CA ALA A 368 -13.11 -17.34 18.41
C ALA A 368 -12.04 -17.93 17.46
N ARG A 369 -10.94 -18.48 18.00
CA ARG A 369 -9.90 -19.22 17.25
C ARG A 369 -10.16 -20.73 17.16
N GLY A 370 -11.28 -21.21 17.71
CA GLY A 370 -11.66 -22.63 17.72
C GLY A 370 -10.88 -23.49 18.73
N THR A 371 -10.14 -22.89 19.66
CA THR A 371 -9.34 -23.59 20.68
C THR A 371 -9.91 -23.37 22.08
N THR A 372 -10.44 -24.42 22.71
CA THR A 372 -11.00 -24.35 24.08
C THR A 372 -9.99 -24.67 25.18
N LYS A 373 -8.76 -25.02 24.82
CA LYS A 373 -7.66 -25.31 25.75
C LYS A 373 -6.53 -24.30 25.56
N GLN A 374 -6.28 -23.50 26.60
CA GLN A 374 -5.14 -22.62 26.69
C GLN A 374 -3.84 -23.43 26.75
N SER A 375 -2.84 -23.05 25.95
CA SER A 375 -1.54 -23.76 25.90
C SER A 375 -0.49 -23.21 26.88
N LEU A 376 -0.82 -22.11 27.56
CA LEU A 376 -0.06 -21.57 28.69
C LEU A 376 -0.48 -22.29 29.98
N VAL A 377 0.49 -22.66 30.80
CA VAL A 377 0.23 -22.93 32.23
C VAL A 377 0.11 -21.58 32.94
N GLN A 378 -0.91 -21.41 33.77
CA GLN A 378 -1.11 -20.22 34.62
C GLN A 378 -1.51 -20.62 36.04
N PRO A 379 -1.04 -19.89 37.08
CA PRO A 379 -1.58 -19.99 38.43
C PRO A 379 -3.10 -19.83 38.48
N ASN A 380 -3.78 -20.67 39.26
CA ASN A 380 -5.22 -20.58 39.48
C ASN A 380 -5.55 -19.54 40.58
N TYR A 381 -5.27 -18.27 40.29
CA TYR A 381 -5.49 -17.13 41.19
C TYR A 381 -6.27 -16.04 40.47
N VAL A 382 -7.20 -15.35 41.14
CA VAL A 382 -7.98 -14.20 40.64
C VAL A 382 -7.70 -13.02 41.58
N LEU A 383 -7.32 -11.87 41.04
CA LEU A 383 -7.16 -10.63 41.82
C LEU A 383 -8.52 -10.08 42.26
N SER A 384 -8.59 -9.42 43.42
CA SER A 384 -9.77 -8.64 43.81
C SER A 384 -9.85 -7.32 43.06
N ASP A 385 -11.05 -6.74 42.97
CA ASP A 385 -11.27 -5.45 42.28
C ASP A 385 -10.44 -4.31 42.92
N GLU A 386 -10.26 -4.34 44.24
CA GLU A 386 -9.40 -3.41 44.99
C GLU A 386 -7.92 -3.53 44.59
N GLN A 387 -7.43 -4.76 44.38
CA GLN A 387 -6.06 -5.01 43.91
C GLN A 387 -5.87 -4.54 42.46
N VAL A 388 -6.86 -4.76 41.60
CA VAL A 388 -6.84 -4.29 40.20
C VAL A 388 -6.83 -2.76 40.15
N GLN A 389 -7.69 -2.09 40.93
CA GLN A 389 -7.72 -0.63 41.02
C GLN A 389 -6.36 -0.07 41.47
N TRP A 390 -5.76 -0.64 42.53
CA TRP A 390 -4.44 -0.19 43.00
C TRP A 390 -3.34 -0.37 41.94
N ILE A 391 -3.37 -1.46 41.17
CA ILE A 391 -2.42 -1.70 40.07
C ILE A 391 -2.55 -0.60 38.99
N ASP A 392 -3.76 -0.30 38.51
CA ASP A 392 -3.95 0.68 37.44
C ASP A 392 -3.71 2.13 37.92
N GLU A 393 -4.08 2.49 39.16
CA GLU A 393 -3.73 3.79 39.75
C GLU A 393 -2.21 3.97 39.87
N THR A 394 -1.50 2.97 40.41
CA THR A 394 -0.03 3.01 40.56
C THR A 394 0.68 3.01 39.21
N ARG A 395 0.13 2.29 38.22
CA ARG A 395 0.62 2.27 36.84
C ARG A 395 0.57 3.65 36.18
N GLU A 396 -0.52 4.41 36.32
CA GLU A 396 -0.60 5.76 35.77
C GLU A 396 0.38 6.73 36.45
N ILE A 397 0.60 6.60 37.76
CA ILE A 397 1.64 7.36 38.48
C ILE A 397 3.03 7.04 37.91
N LEU A 398 3.35 5.76 37.70
CA LEU A 398 4.62 5.31 37.11
C LEU A 398 4.81 5.77 35.66
N VAL A 399 3.74 5.78 34.85
CA VAL A 399 3.74 6.33 33.48
C VAL A 399 3.99 7.84 33.50
N GLY A 400 3.38 8.58 34.44
CA GLY A 400 3.64 10.01 34.66
C GLY A 400 5.10 10.30 35.04
N LEU A 401 5.66 9.51 35.96
CA LEU A 401 7.08 9.58 36.33
C LEU A 401 8.00 9.27 35.15
N LEU A 402 7.69 8.24 34.34
CA LEU A 402 8.51 7.88 33.19
C LEU A 402 8.59 9.00 32.13
N ARG A 403 7.48 9.74 31.95
CA ARG A 403 7.40 10.90 31.04
C ARG A 403 8.18 12.12 31.56
N SER A 404 8.31 12.29 32.87
CA SER A 404 9.07 13.41 33.45
C SER A 404 10.58 13.26 33.22
N ILE A 405 11.13 12.05 33.39
CA ILE A 405 12.56 11.73 33.30
C ILE A 405 13.17 12.15 31.94
N LYS A 406 14.22 12.97 31.98
CA LYS A 406 14.96 13.43 30.79
C LYS A 406 16.13 12.48 30.45
N PRO A 407 16.62 12.45 29.20
CA PRO A 407 16.11 13.13 27.99
C PRO A 407 14.99 12.35 27.30
N HIS A 408 14.11 13.04 26.56
CA HIS A 408 13.04 12.44 25.73
C HIS A 408 12.04 11.50 26.45
N GLY A 409 11.71 11.77 27.72
CA GLY A 409 10.79 10.96 28.54
C GLY A 409 9.50 10.52 27.83
N ASN A 410 8.72 11.44 27.26
CA ASN A 410 7.50 11.11 26.50
C ASN A 410 7.72 10.04 25.43
N LEU A 411 8.70 10.24 24.53
CA LEU A 411 9.01 9.30 23.45
C LEU A 411 9.44 7.93 24.00
N TYR A 412 10.23 7.91 25.08
CA TYR A 412 10.62 6.67 25.75
C TYR A 412 9.39 5.94 26.32
N THR A 413 8.50 6.65 27.02
CA THR A 413 7.24 6.08 27.54
C THR A 413 6.35 5.52 26.43
N ASP A 414 6.17 6.26 25.34
CA ASP A 414 5.25 5.87 24.27
C ASP A 414 5.80 4.65 23.49
N ILE A 415 7.13 4.51 23.37
CA ILE A 415 7.80 3.29 22.90
C ILE A 415 7.55 2.12 23.87
N ILE A 416 7.75 2.30 25.18
CA ILE A 416 7.52 1.25 26.19
C ILE A 416 6.06 0.79 26.20
N LEU A 417 5.09 1.70 26.13
CA LEU A 417 3.67 1.36 26.05
C LEU A 417 3.33 0.57 24.77
N THR A 418 3.99 0.88 23.66
CA THR A 418 3.87 0.11 22.41
C THR A 418 4.46 -1.31 22.56
N ILE A 419 5.61 -1.45 23.24
CA ILE A 419 6.24 -2.75 23.52
C ILE A 419 5.34 -3.61 24.44
N LEU A 420 4.77 -3.05 25.50
CA LEU A 420 3.83 -3.75 26.38
C LEU A 420 2.56 -4.18 25.63
N ALA A 421 2.06 -3.35 24.71
CA ALA A 421 0.97 -3.73 23.82
C ALA A 421 1.35 -4.90 22.89
N HIS A 422 2.58 -4.95 22.37
CA HIS A 422 3.08 -6.09 21.59
C HIS A 422 3.26 -7.35 22.45
N GLU A 423 3.78 -7.23 23.68
CA GLU A 423 3.89 -8.34 24.65
C GLU A 423 2.52 -8.97 24.93
N ARG A 424 1.48 -8.15 25.16
CA ARG A 424 0.11 -8.61 25.32
C ARG A 424 -0.38 -9.44 24.13
N HIS A 425 -0.09 -9.02 22.89
CA HIS A 425 -0.42 -9.81 21.69
C HIS A 425 0.37 -11.12 21.62
N TRP A 426 1.63 -11.12 22.03
CA TRP A 426 2.49 -12.31 22.10
C TRP A 426 1.96 -13.33 23.12
N ILE A 427 1.53 -12.87 24.31
CA ILE A 427 0.88 -13.70 25.33
C ILE A 427 -0.39 -14.36 24.77
N ILE A 428 -1.24 -13.63 24.05
CA ILE A 428 -2.47 -14.17 23.43
C ILE A 428 -2.15 -15.17 22.30
N TRP A 429 -1.15 -14.90 21.47
CA TRP A 429 -0.69 -15.84 20.43
C TRP A 429 -0.18 -17.15 21.06
N LYS A 430 0.63 -17.05 22.10
CA LYS A 430 1.16 -18.16 22.90
C LYS A 430 0.05 -18.95 23.62
N ALA A 431 -0.93 -18.26 24.20
CA ALA A 431 -2.13 -18.86 24.79
C ALA A 431 -2.89 -19.73 23.77
N SER A 432 -2.99 -19.28 22.52
CA SER A 432 -3.64 -20.01 21.42
C SER A 432 -2.81 -21.17 20.84
N GLY A 433 -1.69 -21.55 21.47
CA GLY A 433 -0.91 -22.73 21.08
C GLY A 433 0.16 -22.46 20.02
N CYS A 434 0.65 -21.22 19.92
CA CYS A 434 1.71 -20.81 18.99
C CYS A 434 1.45 -21.16 17.51
N PRO A 435 0.28 -20.79 16.95
CA PRO A 435 -0.02 -21.07 15.55
C PRO A 435 0.99 -20.41 14.62
N SER A 436 1.45 -21.15 13.60
CA SER A 436 2.42 -20.67 12.62
C SER A 436 1.99 -19.34 11.98
N PHE A 437 2.91 -18.38 11.92
CA PHE A 437 2.73 -17.15 11.15
C PHE A 437 2.76 -17.43 9.64
N GLU A 438 3.55 -18.41 9.22
CA GLU A 438 3.54 -18.94 7.86
C GLU A 438 2.28 -19.79 7.65
N LYS A 439 1.50 -19.43 6.63
CA LYS A 439 0.38 -20.25 6.17
C LYS A 439 0.95 -21.47 5.45
N PRO A 440 0.53 -22.70 5.78
CA PRO A 440 1.03 -23.89 5.09
C PRO A 440 0.68 -23.83 3.59
N PRO A 441 1.54 -24.39 2.71
CA PRO A 441 1.26 -24.43 1.28
C PRO A 441 -0.07 -25.16 1.03
N MET A 442 -0.94 -24.55 0.23
CA MET A 442 -2.27 -25.08 -0.04
C MET A 442 -2.15 -26.44 -0.74
N ASN A 443 -2.81 -27.47 -0.19
CA ASN A 443 -2.85 -28.80 -0.80
C ASN A 443 -3.40 -28.69 -2.23
N ILE A 444 -2.74 -29.34 -3.19
CA ILE A 444 -3.13 -29.32 -4.61
C ILE A 444 -4.61 -29.72 -4.80
N ASN A 445 -5.13 -30.64 -3.98
CA ASN A 445 -6.52 -31.06 -4.01
C ASN A 445 -7.49 -29.95 -3.54
N ASP A 446 -7.12 -29.18 -2.51
CA ASP A 446 -7.92 -28.05 -2.03
C ASP A 446 -7.82 -26.85 -2.97
N LEU A 447 -6.66 -26.62 -3.59
CA LEU A 447 -6.48 -25.64 -4.65
C LEU A 447 -7.36 -25.99 -5.87
N GLN A 448 -7.38 -27.25 -6.30
CA GLN A 448 -8.29 -27.73 -7.34
C GLN A 448 -9.77 -27.61 -6.94
N LYS A 449 -10.13 -27.86 -5.67
CA LYS A 449 -11.49 -27.71 -5.16
C LYS A 449 -11.92 -26.24 -5.14
N ALA A 450 -11.04 -25.34 -4.67
CA ALA A 450 -11.25 -23.90 -4.71
C ALA A 450 -11.37 -23.38 -6.15
N TRP A 451 -10.53 -23.87 -7.07
CA TRP A 451 -10.62 -23.59 -8.50
C TRP A 451 -11.96 -24.03 -9.08
N ARG A 452 -12.35 -25.31 -8.90
CA ARG A 452 -13.66 -25.85 -9.34
C ARG A 452 -14.85 -25.08 -8.76
N THR A 453 -14.72 -24.51 -7.56
CA THR A 453 -15.78 -23.72 -6.90
C THR A 453 -15.83 -22.27 -7.40
N LYS A 454 -14.68 -21.64 -7.67
CA LYS A 454 -14.60 -20.28 -8.22
C LYS A 454 -14.86 -20.22 -9.72
N ARG A 455 -14.43 -21.24 -10.48
CA ARG A 455 -14.50 -21.32 -11.94
C ARG A 455 -15.89 -20.93 -12.49
N PRO A 456 -17.02 -21.50 -12.03
CA PRO A 456 -18.35 -21.10 -12.51
C PRO A 456 -18.75 -19.64 -12.24
N ARG A 457 -18.09 -18.95 -11.29
CA ARG A 457 -18.30 -17.51 -11.04
C ARG A 457 -17.35 -16.61 -11.85
N LEU A 458 -16.23 -17.16 -12.33
CA LEU A 458 -15.25 -16.47 -13.18
C LEU A 458 -15.57 -16.65 -14.68
N GLU A 459 -16.18 -17.78 -15.05
CA GLU A 459 -16.72 -18.07 -16.38
C GLU A 459 -18.18 -17.59 -16.56
N ALA A 460 -18.84 -17.15 -15.47
CA ALA A 460 -20.15 -16.52 -15.59
C ALA A 460 -20.04 -15.20 -16.37
N PRO A 461 -20.93 -14.94 -17.34
CA PRO A 461 -21.00 -13.62 -17.96
C PRO A 461 -21.33 -12.58 -16.89
N PRO A 462 -20.79 -11.35 -16.98
CA PRO A 462 -21.11 -10.29 -16.04
C PRO A 462 -22.63 -10.06 -15.99
N THR A 463 -23.17 -9.90 -14.78
CA THR A 463 -24.59 -9.59 -14.60
C THR A 463 -24.94 -8.34 -15.37
N LYS A 464 -25.94 -8.42 -16.27
CA LYS A 464 -26.37 -7.28 -17.10
C LYS A 464 -26.58 -6.06 -16.20
N TYR A 465 -25.85 -4.98 -16.50
CA TYR A 465 -25.83 -3.79 -15.68
C TYR A 465 -27.25 -3.23 -15.55
N ARG A 466 -27.66 -2.85 -14.32
CA ARG A 466 -29.06 -2.50 -13.98
C ARG A 466 -29.64 -1.36 -14.83
N TYR A 467 -28.77 -0.46 -15.28
CA TYR A 467 -29.08 0.72 -16.08
C TYR A 467 -28.29 0.66 -17.39
N THR A 468 -28.98 0.70 -18.54
CA THR A 468 -28.41 0.46 -19.87
C THR A 468 -27.24 1.38 -20.23
N PHE A 469 -27.24 2.60 -19.69
CA PHE A 469 -26.23 3.64 -19.93
C PHE A 469 -25.49 4.03 -18.63
N GLY A 470 -25.18 3.05 -17.78
CA GLY A 470 -24.36 3.25 -16.58
C GLY A 470 -25.13 3.80 -15.37
N THR A 471 -25.66 5.02 -15.42
CA THR A 471 -26.45 5.58 -14.31
C THR A 471 -27.96 5.54 -14.59
N TYR A 472 -28.75 5.69 -13.53
CA TYR A 472 -30.22 5.78 -13.64
C TYR A 472 -30.63 7.03 -14.42
N GLU A 473 -29.95 8.15 -14.20
CA GLU A 473 -30.23 9.46 -14.80
C GLU A 473 -29.96 9.40 -16.31
N ILE A 474 -28.78 8.91 -16.70
CA ILE A 474 -28.40 8.73 -18.11
C ILE A 474 -29.34 7.71 -18.77
N SER A 475 -29.71 6.62 -18.08
CA SER A 475 -30.65 5.64 -18.63
C SER A 475 -32.11 6.10 -18.66
N SER A 476 -32.50 7.08 -17.85
CA SER A 476 -33.83 7.73 -17.90
C SER A 476 -33.89 8.77 -19.03
N LEU A 477 -32.75 9.38 -19.37
CA LEU A 477 -32.63 10.40 -20.41
C LEU A 477 -32.44 9.80 -21.81
N TYR A 478 -31.58 8.79 -21.96
CA TYR A 478 -31.27 8.12 -23.25
C TYR A 478 -31.95 6.75 -23.42
N GLY A 479 -32.48 6.13 -22.35
CA GLY A 479 -33.20 4.85 -22.42
C GLY A 479 -34.70 4.99 -22.68
N LYS A 480 -35.25 6.22 -22.63
CA LYS A 480 -36.51 6.51 -23.32
C LYS A 480 -36.23 6.47 -24.82
N GLN A 481 -37.03 5.70 -25.56
CA GLN A 481 -36.90 5.63 -27.02
C GLN A 481 -36.92 7.04 -27.62
N ASN A 482 -36.01 7.30 -28.56
CA ASN A 482 -35.97 8.56 -29.31
C ASN A 482 -37.31 8.76 -30.02
N MET A 483 -38.19 9.58 -29.42
CA MET A 483 -39.49 9.91 -30.00
C MET A 483 -39.27 10.45 -31.41
N SER A 484 -39.93 9.83 -32.39
CA SER A 484 -39.64 10.13 -33.79
C SER A 484 -39.96 11.58 -34.12
N LEU A 485 -39.24 12.17 -35.07
CA LEU A 485 -39.52 13.54 -35.53
C LEU A 485 -40.99 13.69 -35.97
N SER A 486 -41.56 12.63 -36.55
CA SER A 486 -42.99 12.48 -36.84
C SER A 486 -43.89 12.66 -35.60
N GLU A 487 -43.64 11.93 -34.51
CA GLU A 487 -44.43 12.04 -33.28
C GLU A 487 -44.26 13.41 -32.60
N LEU A 488 -43.04 13.95 -32.59
CA LEU A 488 -42.76 15.30 -32.06
C LEU A 488 -43.52 16.39 -32.85
N MET A 489 -43.61 16.25 -34.18
CA MET A 489 -44.36 17.19 -35.02
C MET A 489 -45.88 17.04 -34.87
N ILE A 490 -46.39 15.82 -34.65
CA ILE A 490 -47.82 15.56 -34.40
C ILE A 490 -48.26 16.12 -33.04
N ASN A 491 -47.45 15.92 -32.00
CA ASN A 491 -47.77 16.31 -30.62
C ASN A 491 -47.41 17.77 -30.29
N ARG A 492 -46.97 18.57 -31.27
CA ARG A 492 -46.63 19.98 -31.07
C ARG A 492 -47.87 20.81 -30.76
N ALA A 493 -47.89 21.48 -29.61
CA ALA A 493 -48.92 22.45 -29.27
C ALA A 493 -49.06 23.53 -30.37
N LYS A 494 -50.28 23.72 -30.87
CA LYS A 494 -50.60 24.76 -31.85
C LYS A 494 -50.61 26.12 -31.15
N LEU A 495 -50.15 27.17 -31.83
CA LEU A 495 -50.33 28.52 -31.30
C LEU A 495 -51.83 28.88 -31.27
N PRO A 496 -52.34 29.46 -30.17
CA PRO A 496 -53.72 29.93 -30.11
C PRO A 496 -53.94 31.11 -31.06
N SER A 497 -55.17 31.31 -31.50
CA SER A 497 -55.53 32.50 -32.29
C SER A 497 -55.63 33.74 -31.39
N ILE A 498 -55.50 34.91 -32.03
CA ILE A 498 -55.56 36.21 -31.34
C ILE A 498 -56.93 36.41 -30.66
N VAL A 499 -58.00 35.92 -31.29
CA VAL A 499 -59.37 36.03 -30.78
C VAL A 499 -59.58 35.12 -29.56
N GLU A 500 -59.09 33.87 -29.60
CA GLU A 500 -59.14 32.95 -28.45
C GLU A 500 -58.35 33.48 -27.24
N VAL A 501 -57.17 34.10 -27.47
CA VAL A 501 -56.40 34.74 -26.39
C VAL A 501 -57.17 35.89 -25.74
N ILE A 502 -57.87 36.71 -26.52
CA ILE A 502 -58.67 37.81 -25.99
C ILE A 502 -59.94 37.30 -25.28
N ASP A 503 -60.66 36.35 -25.88
CA ASP A 503 -61.91 35.83 -25.34
C ASP A 503 -61.70 35.07 -24.02
N ASN A 504 -60.71 34.17 -23.98
CA ASN A 504 -60.38 33.44 -22.74
C ASN A 504 -60.01 34.42 -21.62
N ALA A 505 -59.18 35.43 -21.93
CA ALA A 505 -58.78 36.44 -20.95
C ALA A 505 -59.98 37.30 -20.49
N VAL A 506 -60.89 37.69 -21.38
CA VAL A 506 -62.09 38.47 -21.01
C VAL A 506 -63.05 37.65 -20.14
N THR A 507 -63.27 36.37 -20.43
CA THR A 507 -64.07 35.48 -19.58
C THR A 507 -63.42 35.30 -18.21
N GLU A 508 -62.13 34.99 -18.16
CA GLU A 508 -61.39 34.78 -16.91
C GLU A 508 -61.32 36.06 -16.05
N LEU A 509 -61.26 37.25 -16.66
CA LEU A 509 -61.35 38.54 -15.96
C LEU A 509 -62.75 38.87 -15.41
N GLN A 510 -63.81 38.30 -16.00
CA GLN A 510 -65.20 38.45 -15.57
C GLN A 510 -65.57 37.45 -14.46
N ASP A 511 -65.03 36.24 -14.51
CA ASP A 511 -65.27 35.17 -13.52
C ASP A 511 -64.31 35.21 -12.32
N SER A 512 -63.14 35.88 -12.44
CA SER A 512 -62.14 36.01 -11.38
C SER A 512 -62.60 36.92 -10.23
N LEU A 513 -62.37 36.45 -9.00
CA LEU A 513 -62.57 37.18 -7.73
C LEU A 513 -61.27 37.81 -7.19
N ASP A 514 -60.20 37.80 -7.98
CA ASP A 514 -58.87 38.21 -7.52
C ASP A 514 -58.75 39.74 -7.34
N PRO A 515 -57.78 40.26 -6.57
CA PRO A 515 -57.64 41.69 -6.32
C PRO A 515 -57.51 42.50 -7.63
N PRO A 516 -58.07 43.73 -7.72
CA PRO A 516 -58.05 44.52 -8.95
C PRO A 516 -56.66 44.68 -9.58
N LYS A 517 -55.61 44.79 -8.76
CA LYS A 517 -54.20 44.88 -9.20
C LYS A 517 -53.73 43.63 -9.97
N GLU A 518 -54.23 42.44 -9.66
CA GLU A 518 -53.81 41.20 -10.30
C GLU A 518 -54.59 40.95 -11.59
N ARG A 519 -55.93 41.14 -11.57
CA ARG A 519 -56.77 41.17 -12.79
C ARG A 519 -56.28 42.23 -13.78
N PHE A 520 -55.89 43.41 -13.31
CA PHE A 520 -55.28 44.46 -14.14
C PHE A 520 -53.99 44.03 -14.84
N ASN A 521 -53.09 43.36 -14.11
CA ASN A 521 -51.84 42.85 -14.65
C ASN A 521 -52.08 41.71 -15.65
N TYR A 522 -53.04 40.82 -15.36
CA TYR A 522 -53.45 39.75 -16.27
C TYR A 522 -54.03 40.32 -17.58
N ALA A 523 -54.92 41.31 -17.50
CA ALA A 523 -55.49 41.98 -18.67
C ALA A 523 -54.41 42.65 -19.54
N ASN A 524 -53.42 43.30 -18.93
CA ASN A 524 -52.28 43.86 -19.65
C ASN A 524 -51.36 42.78 -20.25
N GLY A 525 -51.16 41.66 -19.56
CA GLY A 525 -50.44 40.50 -20.07
C GLY A 525 -51.11 39.89 -21.29
N ALA A 526 -52.43 39.69 -21.24
CA ALA A 526 -53.26 39.22 -22.34
C ALA A 526 -53.24 40.21 -23.53
N LEU A 527 -53.38 41.51 -23.28
CA LEU A 527 -53.28 42.53 -24.33
C LEU A 527 -51.89 42.58 -24.97
N LEU A 528 -50.81 42.38 -24.19
CA LEU A 528 -49.44 42.30 -24.71
C LEU A 528 -49.20 41.02 -25.52
N GLN A 529 -49.73 39.88 -25.07
CA GLN A 529 -49.66 38.61 -25.80
C GLN A 529 -50.44 38.69 -27.12
N ALA A 530 -51.67 39.20 -27.09
CA ALA A 530 -52.45 39.50 -28.27
C ALA A 530 -51.68 40.45 -29.19
N SER A 531 -51.19 41.58 -28.69
CA SER A 531 -50.42 42.57 -29.49
C SER A 531 -49.16 42.00 -30.15
N ARG A 532 -48.47 41.03 -29.54
CA ARG A 532 -47.36 40.32 -30.18
C ARG A 532 -47.83 39.46 -31.37
N LEU A 533 -48.95 38.77 -31.22
CA LEU A 533 -49.57 37.97 -32.31
C LEU A 533 -50.22 38.86 -33.39
N ILE A 534 -50.69 40.06 -33.03
CA ILE A 534 -51.18 41.09 -33.96
C ILE A 534 -49.99 41.67 -34.74
N HIS A 535 -48.86 41.95 -34.11
CA HIS A 535 -47.67 42.47 -34.79
C HIS A 535 -47.12 41.47 -35.84
N ASP A 536 -47.21 40.17 -35.58
CA ASP A 536 -46.81 39.11 -36.50
C ASP A 536 -47.68 39.04 -37.78
N LYS A 537 -48.99 39.31 -37.68
CA LYS A 537 -49.97 39.04 -38.76
C LYS A 537 -50.71 40.26 -39.32
N TYR A 538 -50.96 41.25 -38.48
CA TYR A 538 -51.76 42.45 -38.76
C TYR A 538 -51.11 43.72 -38.14
N PRO A 539 -49.83 44.02 -38.42
CA PRO A 539 -49.06 45.05 -37.71
C PRO A 539 -49.63 46.48 -37.82
N HIS A 540 -50.45 46.76 -38.84
CA HIS A 540 -51.15 48.05 -38.99
C HIS A 540 -52.14 48.31 -37.85
N LEU A 541 -52.86 47.27 -37.39
CA LEU A 541 -53.88 47.38 -36.33
C LEU A 541 -53.29 47.73 -34.95
N ILE A 542 -51.98 47.54 -34.73
CA ILE A 542 -51.32 47.89 -33.45
C ILE A 542 -51.58 49.35 -33.07
N ARG A 543 -51.54 50.26 -34.06
CA ARG A 543 -51.79 51.69 -33.82
C ARG A 543 -53.24 51.97 -33.44
N GLU A 544 -54.18 51.20 -33.96
CA GLU A 544 -55.62 51.34 -33.72
C GLU A 544 -56.01 50.72 -32.37
N VAL A 545 -55.47 49.55 -32.03
CA VAL A 545 -55.65 48.88 -30.74
C VAL A 545 -55.12 49.73 -29.58
N TYR A 546 -53.89 50.24 -29.66
CA TYR A 546 -53.35 51.13 -28.63
C TYR A 546 -53.96 52.55 -28.68
N GLY A 547 -54.51 52.97 -29.83
CA GLY A 547 -55.36 54.16 -29.93
C GLY A 547 -56.66 54.00 -29.13
N ALA A 548 -57.38 52.90 -29.35
CA ALA A 548 -58.58 52.55 -28.60
C ALA A 548 -58.29 52.44 -27.09
N LYS A 549 -57.14 51.90 -26.68
CA LYS A 549 -56.69 51.94 -25.28
C LYS A 549 -56.61 53.36 -24.73
N LYS A 550 -55.94 54.27 -25.43
CA LYS A 550 -55.85 55.68 -25.03
C LYS A 550 -57.22 56.34 -24.90
N ASP A 551 -58.15 56.05 -25.81
CA ASP A 551 -59.48 56.66 -25.84
C ASP A 551 -60.44 56.09 -24.77
N VAL A 552 -60.30 54.81 -24.40
CA VAL A 552 -61.02 54.24 -23.24
C VAL A 552 -60.54 54.89 -21.94
N TYR A 553 -59.22 54.97 -21.73
CA TYR A 553 -58.65 55.59 -20.54
C TYR A 553 -59.00 57.07 -20.40
N LYS A 554 -59.02 57.83 -21.50
CA LYS A 554 -59.48 59.22 -21.50
C LYS A 554 -60.91 59.34 -20.96
N LYS A 555 -61.82 58.49 -21.42
CA LYS A 555 -63.23 58.44 -20.96
C LYS A 555 -63.39 57.95 -19.51
N MET A 556 -62.47 57.11 -19.02
CA MET A 556 -62.44 56.71 -17.61
C MET A 556 -62.08 57.88 -16.71
N TYR A 557 -61.00 58.61 -17.01
CA TYR A 557 -60.59 59.77 -16.21
C TYR A 557 -61.61 60.91 -16.27
N GLU A 558 -62.23 61.18 -17.41
CA GLU A 558 -63.31 62.18 -17.55
C GLU A 558 -64.50 61.87 -16.63
N LYS A 559 -64.87 60.59 -16.44
CA LYS A 559 -65.91 60.19 -15.49
C LYS A 559 -65.49 60.34 -14.03
N MET A 560 -64.21 60.14 -13.72
CA MET A 560 -63.70 60.28 -12.34
C MET A 560 -63.62 61.74 -11.88
N THR A 561 -63.56 62.71 -12.79
CA THR A 561 -63.50 64.15 -12.46
C THR A 561 -64.85 64.82 -12.19
N ASP A 562 -65.97 64.20 -12.58
CA ASP A 562 -67.33 64.77 -12.42
C ASP A 562 -68.04 64.33 -11.11
N ALA A 563 -67.33 63.68 -10.18
CA ALA A 563 -67.88 63.24 -8.90
C ALA A 563 -67.97 64.38 -7.85
N PRO A 564 -69.06 64.50 -7.06
CA PRO A 564 -69.21 65.57 -6.05
C PRO A 564 -68.26 65.40 -4.84
N MET A 565 -67.84 66.52 -4.26
CA MET A 565 -67.22 66.55 -2.92
C MET A 565 -68.29 66.44 -1.82
N GLU A 566 -67.96 65.77 -0.70
CA GLU A 566 -68.64 65.95 0.58
C GLU A 566 -67.89 67.00 1.43
N ASP A 567 -68.64 67.87 2.12
CA ASP A 567 -68.08 68.95 2.94
C ASP A 567 -67.42 68.45 4.24
N THR A 568 -66.11 68.70 4.40
CA THR A 568 -65.50 68.88 5.74
C THR A 568 -64.52 70.06 5.73
N ASN A 569 -64.64 70.94 6.73
CA ASN A 569 -63.87 72.19 6.80
C ASN A 569 -62.59 72.03 7.65
N THR A 570 -61.42 72.34 7.07
CA THR A 570 -60.38 73.19 7.69
C THR A 570 -59.35 73.64 6.63
N PRO A 571 -58.79 74.87 6.72
CA PRO A 571 -57.75 75.34 5.80
C PRO A 571 -56.33 75.14 6.37
N ASP A 572 -55.37 74.82 5.49
CA ASP A 572 -54.26 75.73 5.09
C ASP A 572 -53.32 75.03 4.07
N ASP A 573 -52.56 75.82 3.29
CA ASP A 573 -51.38 75.50 2.45
C ASP A 573 -51.33 74.13 1.69
N ALA A 574 -51.26 74.03 0.35
CA ALA A 574 -50.52 74.90 -0.58
C ALA A 574 -50.70 74.52 -2.08
N LYS A 575 -50.83 75.57 -2.92
CA LYS A 575 -50.43 75.71 -4.36
C LYS A 575 -51.00 74.75 -5.45
N PRO A 576 -51.26 75.26 -6.67
CA PRO A 576 -51.74 74.45 -7.80
C PRO A 576 -50.60 73.70 -8.51
N VAL A 577 -50.89 72.48 -8.99
CA VAL A 577 -50.02 71.72 -9.89
C VAL A 577 -50.60 71.70 -11.30
N THR A 578 -49.77 71.96 -12.30
CA THR A 578 -50.14 72.10 -13.73
C THR A 578 -50.15 70.77 -14.47
N LEU A 579 -50.95 70.68 -15.55
CA LEU A 579 -50.99 69.50 -16.44
C LEU A 579 -49.61 69.19 -17.04
N ALA A 580 -49.09 67.99 -16.81
CA ALA A 580 -47.89 67.49 -17.51
C ALA A 580 -47.83 65.95 -17.63
N ASN A 581 -48.20 65.42 -18.80
CA ASN A 581 -47.52 64.34 -19.53
C ASN A 581 -46.92 63.12 -18.77
N HIS A 582 -47.60 62.57 -17.75
CA HIS A 582 -47.19 61.31 -17.11
C HIS A 582 -48.34 60.30 -17.07
N PHE A 583 -48.23 59.25 -17.89
CA PHE A 583 -49.14 58.09 -17.90
C PHE A 583 -48.70 57.08 -16.81
N VAL A 584 -48.56 57.57 -15.58
CA VAL A 584 -48.10 56.78 -14.44
C VAL A 584 -49.31 56.22 -13.71
N ILE A 585 -49.56 54.93 -13.92
CA ILE A 585 -50.55 54.16 -13.17
C ILE A 585 -49.98 53.94 -11.77
N GLY A 586 -50.46 54.73 -10.80
CA GLY A 586 -50.06 54.62 -9.39
C GLY A 586 -50.61 53.36 -8.72
N GLU A 587 -50.14 53.08 -7.50
CA GLU A 587 -50.35 51.77 -6.86
C GLU A 587 -51.81 51.44 -6.47
N ASN A 588 -52.70 52.44 -6.46
CA ASN A 588 -54.12 52.33 -6.14
C ASN A 588 -54.97 52.03 -7.38
N LEU A 589 -54.88 50.80 -7.89
CA LEU A 589 -55.74 50.30 -8.98
C LEU A 589 -57.16 50.00 -8.47
N THR A 590 -58.17 50.66 -9.04
CA THR A 590 -59.60 50.43 -8.73
C THR A 590 -60.24 49.46 -9.72
N GLU A 591 -61.45 48.97 -9.41
CA GLU A 591 -62.22 48.10 -10.31
C GLU A 591 -62.51 48.76 -11.67
N ASP A 592 -62.66 50.09 -11.72
CA ASP A 592 -62.83 50.85 -12.97
C ASP A 592 -61.66 50.67 -13.93
N HIS A 593 -60.43 50.50 -13.39
CA HIS A 593 -59.24 50.26 -14.19
C HIS A 593 -59.24 48.86 -14.80
N VAL A 594 -59.79 47.86 -14.10
CA VAL A 594 -59.98 46.50 -14.63
C VAL A 594 -61.06 46.51 -15.70
N GLN A 595 -62.19 47.18 -15.42
CA GLN A 595 -63.30 47.31 -16.37
C GLN A 595 -62.90 48.08 -17.64
N ALA A 596 -62.01 49.07 -17.53
CA ALA A 596 -61.40 49.75 -18.66
C ALA A 596 -60.56 48.80 -19.52
N GLU A 597 -59.69 47.97 -18.93
CA GLU A 597 -58.90 46.99 -19.70
C GLU A 597 -59.77 45.92 -20.38
N ILE A 598 -60.88 45.51 -19.75
CA ILE A 598 -61.88 44.62 -20.37
C ILE A 598 -62.54 45.30 -21.59
N GLU A 599 -62.87 46.60 -21.51
CA GLU A 599 -63.38 47.37 -22.65
C GLU A 599 -62.33 47.49 -23.79
N VAL A 600 -61.04 47.65 -23.43
CA VAL A 600 -59.93 47.70 -24.38
C VAL A 600 -59.71 46.36 -25.08
N LEU A 601 -59.70 45.25 -24.35
CA LEU A 601 -59.61 43.89 -24.91
C LEU A 601 -60.79 43.62 -25.86
N THR A 602 -62.01 43.98 -25.46
CA THR A 602 -63.22 43.83 -26.28
C THR A 602 -63.12 44.63 -27.59
N LYS A 603 -62.63 45.87 -27.55
CA LYS A 603 -62.40 46.70 -28.74
C LYS A 603 -61.26 46.19 -29.61
N ALA A 604 -60.19 45.66 -29.02
CA ALA A 604 -59.11 45.03 -29.77
C ALA A 604 -59.62 43.85 -30.59
N LYS A 605 -60.52 43.02 -30.02
CA LYS A 605 -61.21 41.95 -30.75
C LYS A 605 -62.11 42.48 -31.88
N GLN A 606 -62.84 43.58 -31.69
CA GLN A 606 -63.66 44.17 -32.75
C GLN A 606 -62.81 44.62 -33.95
N ILE A 607 -61.78 45.42 -33.71
CA ILE A 607 -60.81 45.90 -34.72
C ILE A 607 -60.19 44.71 -35.50
N LEU A 608 -59.86 43.63 -34.79
CA LEU A 608 -59.32 42.41 -35.40
C LEU A 608 -60.32 41.67 -36.29
N LEU A 609 -61.58 41.53 -35.87
CA LEU A 609 -62.59 40.82 -36.65
C LEU A 609 -62.90 41.56 -37.96
N GLU A 610 -62.99 42.89 -37.90
CA GLU A 610 -63.20 43.74 -39.08
C GLU A 610 -62.09 43.58 -40.12
N ASP A 611 -60.81 43.52 -39.70
CA ASP A 611 -59.68 43.28 -40.62
C ASP A 611 -59.60 41.81 -41.10
N ILE A 612 -59.93 40.84 -40.25
CA ILE A 612 -59.91 39.40 -40.57
C ILE A 612 -60.97 39.05 -41.62
N GLU A 613 -62.16 39.67 -41.57
CA GLU A 613 -63.18 39.48 -42.62
C GLU A 613 -62.73 40.07 -43.96
N SER A 614 -61.93 41.14 -43.96
CA SER A 614 -61.39 41.75 -45.19
C SER A 614 -60.33 40.90 -45.92
N LYS A 615 -59.66 39.96 -45.24
CA LYS A 615 -58.37 39.37 -45.68
C LYS A 615 -58.35 37.86 -45.94
N LYS A 616 -59.49 37.17 -45.90
CA LYS A 616 -59.63 35.69 -46.04
C LYS A 616 -59.25 35.08 -47.42
N VAL A 617 -58.39 35.73 -48.23
CA VAL A 617 -58.24 35.45 -49.67
C VAL A 617 -56.93 34.73 -50.07
N ASN A 618 -55.78 34.85 -49.38
CA ASN A 618 -54.46 34.50 -49.98
C ASN A 618 -53.39 33.75 -49.10
N ASN A 619 -53.37 32.40 -49.18
CA ASN A 619 -52.23 31.41 -49.22
C ASN A 619 -51.08 31.25 -48.15
N VAL A 620 -50.21 30.20 -48.30
CA VAL A 620 -49.44 29.43 -47.25
C VAL A 620 -48.10 28.72 -47.73
N TYR A 621 -47.19 28.22 -46.82
CA TYR A 621 -46.03 27.20 -46.92
C TYR A 621 -44.55 27.66 -47.25
N GLN A 622 -43.38 26.97 -47.03
CA GLN A 622 -42.78 25.89 -46.12
C GLN A 622 -41.19 25.75 -46.28
N TYR A 623 -40.42 24.92 -45.48
CA TYR A 623 -38.90 24.81 -45.43
C TYR A 623 -38.27 23.38 -45.06
N TYR A 624 -36.92 23.10 -45.17
CA TYR A 624 -36.19 21.75 -45.03
C TYR A 624 -34.65 21.68 -44.53
N SER A 625 -33.90 20.50 -44.57
CA SER A 625 -32.60 20.11 -43.83
C SER A 625 -31.57 19.04 -44.47
N PHE A 626 -30.39 18.60 -43.87
CA PHE A 626 -29.23 17.74 -44.46
C PHE A 626 -28.23 16.84 -43.56
N MET A 627 -27.21 16.05 -44.09
CA MET A 627 -26.38 14.91 -43.42
C MET A 627 -25.03 14.27 -44.08
N PHE A 628 -24.03 13.65 -43.33
CA PHE A 628 -22.94 12.53 -43.55
C PHE A 628 -21.45 12.58 -44.21
N THR A 629 -20.49 11.60 -43.91
CA THR A 629 -19.00 11.44 -44.33
C THR A 629 -18.26 10.00 -44.21
N ILE A 630 -16.97 9.78 -44.69
CA ILE A 630 -16.11 8.49 -44.80
C ILE A 630 -14.56 8.67 -44.43
N VAL A 631 -13.69 7.61 -44.27
CA VAL A 631 -12.21 7.62 -43.90
C VAL A 631 -11.26 6.62 -44.65
N CYS A 632 -9.92 6.84 -44.66
CA CYS A 632 -8.85 5.96 -45.21
C CYS A 632 -7.67 5.67 -44.23
N VAL A 633 -7.00 4.49 -44.33
CA VAL A 633 -5.92 3.98 -43.44
C VAL A 633 -4.68 3.51 -44.21
N GLY A 634 -3.47 3.80 -43.74
CA GLY A 634 -2.19 3.39 -44.34
C GLY A 634 -1.22 2.70 -43.37
N PHE A 635 -0.34 1.84 -43.90
CA PHE A 635 0.70 1.14 -43.13
C PHE A 635 2.02 0.98 -43.93
N GLN A 636 3.17 0.97 -43.23
CA GLN A 636 4.51 0.96 -43.82
C GLN A 636 5.50 0.16 -42.98
N THR A 637 6.36 -0.65 -43.62
CA THR A 637 7.50 -1.30 -42.97
C THR A 637 8.71 -0.38 -42.94
N ASN A 638 9.51 -0.45 -41.88
CA ASN A 638 10.74 0.34 -41.78
C ASN A 638 11.69 0.00 -42.94
N ASN A 639 12.31 1.05 -43.51
CA ASN A 639 13.11 1.06 -44.75
C ASN A 639 12.31 1.03 -46.08
N GLU A 640 10.98 0.89 -46.09
CA GLU A 640 10.17 1.15 -47.29
C GLU A 640 9.98 2.66 -47.49
N VAL A 641 10.02 3.16 -48.73
CA VAL A 641 9.86 4.61 -49.02
C VAL A 641 8.39 5.05 -49.05
N LYS A 642 7.47 4.11 -49.30
CA LYS A 642 6.01 4.32 -49.30
C LYS A 642 5.32 3.11 -48.67
N GLY A 643 4.23 3.36 -47.96
CA GLY A 643 3.33 2.36 -47.42
C GLY A 643 2.25 1.89 -48.39
N GLN A 644 1.32 1.09 -47.87
CA GLN A 644 0.14 0.54 -48.56
C GLN A 644 -1.15 1.08 -47.91
N MET A 645 -2.27 1.06 -48.63
CA MET A 645 -3.53 1.73 -48.23
C MET A 645 -4.76 0.80 -48.22
N ILE A 646 -5.66 1.07 -47.28
CA ILE A 646 -6.97 0.43 -47.09
C ILE A 646 -8.02 1.53 -46.82
N ALA A 647 -9.16 1.51 -47.53
CA ALA A 647 -10.29 2.39 -47.22
C ALA A 647 -11.23 1.72 -46.20
N LEU A 648 -11.83 2.49 -45.28
CA LEU A 648 -12.76 1.99 -44.26
C LEU A 648 -13.94 2.94 -44.04
N ASP A 649 -15.15 2.41 -44.15
CA ASP A 649 -16.37 3.07 -43.71
C ASP A 649 -16.48 3.08 -42.17
N SER A 650 -17.38 3.91 -41.65
CA SER A 650 -17.65 4.00 -40.20
C SER A 650 -18.03 2.63 -39.61
N ASN A 651 -17.30 2.19 -38.57
CA ASN A 651 -17.38 0.87 -37.93
C ASN A 651 -16.89 -0.33 -38.76
N GLN A 652 -16.22 -0.11 -39.89
CA GLN A 652 -15.55 -1.18 -40.65
C GLN A 652 -14.20 -1.56 -40.01
N ARG A 653 -13.75 -2.81 -40.21
CA ARG A 653 -12.44 -3.32 -39.77
C ARG A 653 -11.72 -4.09 -40.88
N HIS A 654 -10.40 -4.16 -40.80
CA HIS A 654 -9.53 -4.98 -41.66
C HIS A 654 -8.53 -5.76 -40.78
N SER A 655 -7.95 -6.83 -41.31
CA SER A 655 -6.97 -7.66 -40.59
C SER A 655 -5.69 -7.76 -41.41
N LEU A 656 -4.60 -7.19 -40.90
CA LEU A 656 -3.27 -7.27 -41.48
C LEU A 656 -2.52 -8.50 -40.97
N THR A 657 -1.56 -8.99 -41.76
CA THR A 657 -0.63 -10.05 -41.35
C THR A 657 0.77 -9.63 -41.76
N VAL A 658 1.68 -9.58 -40.79
CA VAL A 658 3.05 -9.09 -40.94
C VAL A 658 4.07 -10.17 -40.55
N SER A 659 5.36 -9.93 -40.78
CA SER A 659 6.40 -10.84 -40.28
C SER A 659 6.45 -10.83 -38.75
N PHE A 660 6.87 -11.95 -38.14
CA PHE A 660 7.05 -12.08 -36.69
C PHE A 660 8.11 -11.11 -36.12
N HIS A 661 9.00 -10.58 -36.96
CA HIS A 661 10.01 -9.58 -36.59
C HIS A 661 9.73 -8.20 -37.24
N TRP A 662 8.47 -7.90 -37.57
CA TRP A 662 8.11 -6.66 -38.27
C TRP A 662 8.36 -5.43 -37.40
N ALA A 663 8.90 -4.39 -38.03
CA ALA A 663 8.99 -3.06 -37.44
C ALA A 663 8.49 -2.05 -38.47
N GLY A 664 7.64 -1.13 -38.05
CA GLY A 664 6.87 -0.29 -38.95
C GLY A 664 5.78 0.50 -38.24
N ARG A 665 4.93 1.17 -39.01
CA ARG A 665 3.96 2.15 -38.51
C ARG A 665 2.66 2.21 -39.30
N ILE A 666 1.59 2.64 -38.65
CA ILE A 666 0.22 2.68 -39.17
C ILE A 666 -0.42 4.06 -38.86
N TRP A 667 -1.18 4.62 -39.80
CA TRP A 667 -1.84 5.95 -39.68
C TRP A 667 -3.17 5.99 -40.45
N ALA A 668 -3.96 7.05 -40.30
CA ALA A 668 -5.21 7.26 -41.05
C ALA A 668 -5.43 8.73 -41.43
N ARG A 669 -6.29 8.98 -42.44
CA ARG A 669 -6.70 10.31 -42.92
C ARG A 669 -8.14 10.26 -43.43
N GLU A 670 -8.93 11.32 -43.22
CA GLU A 670 -10.31 11.40 -43.76
C GLU A 670 -10.34 11.50 -45.29
N SER A 671 -9.32 12.12 -45.90
CA SER A 671 -9.15 12.24 -47.35
C SER A 671 -7.65 12.14 -47.71
N CYS A 672 -7.39 11.68 -48.94
CA CYS A 672 -6.06 11.58 -49.55
C CYS A 672 -5.78 12.70 -50.57
N ASP A 673 -6.67 13.69 -50.69
CA ASP A 673 -6.58 14.75 -51.72
C ASP A 673 -5.51 15.81 -51.36
N TYR A 674 -5.34 16.08 -50.06
CA TYR A 674 -4.45 17.12 -49.52
C TYR A 674 -3.11 16.59 -48.98
N HIS A 675 -2.96 15.26 -48.85
CA HIS A 675 -1.82 14.59 -48.23
C HIS A 675 -1.57 13.27 -48.95
N ASP A 676 -0.31 12.95 -49.31
CA ASP A 676 0.03 11.64 -49.87
C ASP A 676 -0.25 10.56 -48.82
N CYS A 677 -1.37 9.85 -48.97
CA CYS A 677 -1.80 8.82 -48.05
C CYS A 677 -0.77 7.68 -47.90
N LEU A 678 0.13 7.48 -48.88
CA LEU A 678 1.17 6.45 -48.86
C LEU A 678 2.37 6.82 -47.97
N ILE A 679 2.39 8.02 -47.37
CA ILE A 679 3.49 8.50 -46.52
C ILE A 679 2.91 9.17 -45.26
N ALA A 680 3.56 8.93 -44.12
CA ALA A 680 3.42 9.76 -42.94
C ALA A 680 4.79 10.18 -42.40
N GLY A 681 4.81 11.25 -41.60
CA GLY A 681 6.01 11.74 -40.90
C GLY A 681 6.14 13.26 -40.96
N ALA A 682 7.31 13.82 -40.64
CA ALA A 682 7.49 15.28 -40.47
C ALA A 682 7.05 16.12 -41.69
N SER A 683 7.26 15.63 -42.90
CA SER A 683 6.81 16.28 -44.14
C SER A 683 5.30 16.13 -44.40
N ASN A 684 4.64 15.17 -43.75
CA ASN A 684 3.28 14.74 -44.01
C ASN A 684 2.58 14.26 -42.70
N PRO A 685 2.26 15.18 -41.76
CA PRO A 685 1.90 14.84 -40.38
C PRO A 685 0.66 13.96 -40.28
N ALA A 686 0.70 12.96 -39.40
CA ALA A 686 -0.42 12.13 -39.00
C ALA A 686 -0.15 11.50 -37.64
N SER A 687 -1.20 11.11 -36.94
CA SER A 687 -1.11 10.28 -35.73
C SER A 687 -0.56 8.90 -36.10
N LEU A 688 0.55 8.49 -35.49
CA LEU A 688 1.20 7.20 -35.77
C LEU A 688 0.93 6.18 -34.64
N ALA A 689 0.72 4.93 -35.04
CA ALA A 689 0.94 3.76 -34.20
C ALA A 689 2.20 3.06 -34.69
N GLU A 690 3.26 3.05 -33.88
CA GLU A 690 4.57 2.50 -34.25
C GLU A 690 4.84 1.18 -33.50
N PHE A 691 5.55 0.25 -34.16
CA PHE A 691 5.75 -1.12 -33.68
C PHE A 691 7.15 -1.63 -33.96
N ARG A 692 7.65 -2.47 -33.06
CA ARG A 692 8.88 -3.25 -33.18
C ARG A 692 8.68 -4.63 -32.54
N LEU A 693 8.24 -5.58 -33.34
CA LEU A 693 7.98 -6.96 -32.93
C LEU A 693 9.29 -7.76 -32.80
N SER A 694 9.36 -8.68 -31.84
CA SER A 694 10.57 -9.44 -31.56
C SER A 694 10.70 -10.71 -32.42
N PRO A 695 11.89 -11.01 -33.00
CA PRO A 695 12.12 -12.24 -33.75
C PRO A 695 12.02 -13.53 -32.91
N VAL A 696 11.96 -13.45 -31.57
CA VAL A 696 11.89 -14.61 -30.67
C VAL A 696 10.57 -14.59 -29.91
N SER A 697 9.78 -15.66 -30.02
CA SER A 697 8.44 -15.78 -29.41
C SER A 697 8.42 -15.88 -27.88
N SER A 698 9.56 -15.67 -27.21
CA SER A 698 9.70 -15.57 -25.75
C SER A 698 10.10 -14.18 -25.28
N ASP A 699 10.45 -13.26 -26.19
CA ASP A 699 10.80 -11.88 -25.89
C ASP A 699 9.56 -10.96 -25.95
N ILE A 700 9.80 -9.66 -25.74
CA ILE A 700 8.80 -8.60 -25.66
C ILE A 700 8.79 -7.80 -26.98
N ASP A 701 7.59 -7.59 -27.52
CA ASP A 701 7.30 -6.63 -28.58
C ASP A 701 7.16 -5.22 -27.99
N TYR A 702 7.64 -4.21 -28.71
CA TYR A 702 7.50 -2.80 -28.31
C TYR A 702 6.56 -2.05 -29.26
N TYR A 703 5.76 -1.15 -28.72
CA TYR A 703 4.78 -0.34 -29.46
C TYR A 703 4.52 0.99 -28.73
N ASP A 704 4.15 2.00 -29.49
CA ASP A 704 3.92 3.35 -29.00
C ASP A 704 2.97 4.15 -29.92
N LEU A 705 2.41 5.24 -29.38
CA LEU A 705 1.52 6.15 -30.09
C LEU A 705 2.29 7.46 -30.33
N SER A 706 2.85 7.64 -31.52
CA SER A 706 3.85 8.66 -31.81
C SER A 706 3.25 9.91 -32.47
N PHE A 707 3.50 11.07 -31.84
CA PHE A 707 3.13 12.42 -32.30
C PHE A 707 4.35 13.31 -32.61
N VAL A 708 5.57 12.75 -32.57
CA VAL A 708 6.84 13.44 -32.85
C VAL A 708 6.83 14.19 -34.19
N ASP A 709 6.15 13.62 -35.18
CA ASP A 709 6.02 14.16 -36.54
C ASP A 709 4.73 14.97 -36.76
N GLY A 710 3.77 14.89 -35.84
CA GLY A 710 2.47 15.59 -35.88
C GLY A 710 1.31 14.68 -35.48
N TYR A 711 0.07 15.20 -35.60
CA TYR A 711 -1.15 14.45 -35.27
C TYR A 711 -2.34 14.92 -36.11
N ASN A 712 -3.34 14.06 -36.32
CA ASN A 712 -4.52 14.40 -37.11
C ASN A 712 -5.83 13.70 -36.69
N LEU A 713 -5.77 12.46 -36.20
CA LEU A 713 -6.94 11.70 -35.73
C LEU A 713 -6.68 11.08 -34.35
N PRO A 714 -7.70 10.98 -33.46
CA PRO A 714 -7.63 10.19 -32.25
C PRO A 714 -7.28 8.72 -32.56
N LEU A 715 -6.50 8.09 -31.68
CA LEU A 715 -5.86 6.79 -31.94
C LEU A 715 -5.75 5.95 -30.66
N ARG A 716 -5.87 4.63 -30.77
CA ARG A 716 -5.65 3.64 -29.70
C ARG A 716 -4.94 2.41 -30.24
N ILE A 717 -3.99 1.87 -29.47
CA ILE A 717 -3.36 0.56 -29.70
C ILE A 717 -3.73 -0.36 -28.55
N GLU A 718 -4.20 -1.57 -28.86
CA GLU A 718 -4.63 -2.55 -27.86
C GLU A 718 -4.09 -3.96 -28.18
N PRO A 719 -3.27 -4.57 -27.30
CA PRO A 719 -2.76 -5.93 -27.50
C PRO A 719 -3.82 -7.03 -27.28
N LEU A 720 -3.67 -8.15 -27.99
CA LEU A 720 -4.61 -9.28 -27.99
C LEU A 720 -4.00 -10.53 -27.34
N PHE A 721 -4.78 -11.20 -26.49
CA PHE A 721 -4.36 -12.38 -25.73
C PHE A 721 -5.42 -13.48 -25.74
N GLU A 722 -5.00 -14.74 -25.93
CA GLU A 722 -5.88 -15.90 -25.81
C GLU A 722 -6.05 -16.38 -24.36
N SER A 723 -5.14 -16.02 -23.45
CA SER A 723 -5.28 -16.32 -22.02
C SER A 723 -4.64 -15.26 -21.14
N LYS A 724 -5.22 -15.02 -19.95
CA LYS A 724 -4.73 -14.03 -18.97
C LYS A 724 -3.60 -14.60 -18.11
N ILE A 725 -2.50 -15.00 -18.76
CA ILE A 725 -1.34 -15.62 -18.11
C ILE A 725 -0.03 -14.93 -18.56
N ASP A 726 -0.04 -13.60 -18.55
CA ASP A 726 1.18 -12.85 -18.26
C ASP A 726 0.88 -11.65 -17.34
N HIS A 727 1.13 -11.88 -16.05
CA HIS A 727 1.05 -10.89 -14.97
C HIS A 727 2.33 -10.96 -14.12
N MET A 728 3.45 -11.37 -14.73
CA MET A 728 4.61 -11.89 -14.00
C MET A 728 5.74 -10.89 -13.74
N THR A 729 5.47 -9.58 -13.80
CA THR A 729 6.27 -8.52 -13.12
C THR A 729 5.39 -7.34 -12.71
N GLN A 730 4.99 -7.24 -11.44
CA GLN A 730 4.28 -6.07 -10.89
C GLN A 730 5.24 -4.91 -10.55
N SER A 731 6.06 -4.51 -11.51
CA SER A 731 7.08 -3.45 -11.35
C SER A 731 7.12 -2.42 -12.48
N ASP A 732 6.52 -2.71 -13.64
CA ASP A 732 6.31 -1.74 -14.72
C ASP A 732 4.80 -1.61 -14.97
N GLU A 733 4.30 -0.38 -14.89
CA GLU A 733 2.90 -0.08 -15.14
C GLU A 733 2.50 -0.23 -16.61
N ARG A 734 3.43 -0.12 -17.57
CA ARG A 734 3.12 -0.13 -19.01
C ARG A 734 3.07 -1.52 -19.63
N HIS A 735 3.46 -2.56 -18.89
CA HIS A 735 3.49 -3.92 -19.41
C HIS A 735 2.08 -4.38 -19.85
N CYS A 736 1.93 -4.64 -21.15
CA CYS A 736 0.68 -5.09 -21.78
C CYS A 736 -0.57 -4.22 -21.52
N ARG A 737 -0.42 -2.90 -21.32
CA ARG A 737 -1.53 -1.93 -21.34
C ARG A 737 -1.83 -1.42 -22.76
N ALA A 738 -3.08 -1.06 -23.02
CA ALA A 738 -3.41 -0.24 -24.19
C ALA A 738 -2.89 1.20 -23.99
N THR A 739 -2.43 1.83 -25.08
CA THR A 739 -2.14 3.29 -25.15
C THR A 739 -3.23 3.96 -25.99
N GLU A 740 -3.74 5.10 -25.56
CA GLU A 740 -4.77 5.85 -26.29
C GLU A 740 -4.66 7.37 -26.19
N CYS A 741 -5.02 8.04 -27.28
CA CYS A 741 -5.22 9.47 -27.37
C CYS A 741 -6.62 9.73 -27.96
N THR A 742 -7.64 9.65 -27.11
CA THR A 742 -9.06 9.80 -27.49
C THR A 742 -9.45 11.24 -27.84
N ARG A 743 -8.68 12.23 -27.37
CA ARG A 743 -8.87 13.64 -27.66
C ARG A 743 -7.55 14.27 -28.07
N LEU A 744 -7.47 14.79 -29.30
CA LEU A 744 -6.26 15.48 -29.76
C LEU A 744 -6.00 16.80 -28.99
N PRO A 745 -4.71 17.19 -28.83
CA PRO A 745 -4.35 18.52 -28.34
C PRO A 745 -4.87 19.64 -29.26
N LEU A 746 -5.00 20.85 -28.71
CA LEU A 746 -5.43 22.01 -29.49
C LEU A 746 -4.27 22.53 -30.36
N CYS A 747 -4.30 22.20 -31.65
CA CYS A 747 -3.26 22.63 -32.58
C CYS A 747 -3.14 24.16 -32.67
N PRO A 748 -1.99 24.77 -32.35
CA PRO A 748 -1.75 26.21 -32.54
C PRO A 748 -1.86 26.61 -34.01
N GLN A 749 -2.44 27.78 -34.32
CA GLN A 749 -2.62 28.26 -35.70
C GLN A 749 -1.32 28.27 -36.53
N GLU A 750 -0.15 28.48 -35.91
CA GLU A 750 1.14 28.43 -36.59
C GLU A 750 1.54 27.02 -37.06
N LEU A 751 0.94 25.96 -36.51
CA LEU A 751 1.19 24.54 -36.80
C LEU A 751 0.05 23.85 -37.57
N GLN A 752 -1.11 24.50 -37.72
CA GLN A 752 -2.28 23.94 -38.39
C GLN A 752 -2.05 23.71 -39.89
N VAL A 753 -2.62 22.62 -40.40
CA VAL A 753 -2.86 22.35 -41.82
C VAL A 753 -4.37 22.34 -42.03
N VAL A 754 -4.84 23.09 -43.03
CA VAL A 754 -6.26 23.27 -43.36
C VAL A 754 -6.52 22.99 -44.84
N ASP A 755 -7.77 22.66 -45.18
CA ASP A 755 -8.22 22.49 -46.56
C ASP A 755 -8.61 23.82 -47.24
N ASP A 756 -8.97 23.76 -48.52
CA ASP A 756 -9.39 24.93 -49.32
C ASP A 756 -10.69 25.60 -48.81
N THR A 757 -11.42 24.96 -47.88
CA THR A 757 -12.60 25.52 -47.20
C THR A 757 -12.27 26.12 -45.83
N GLY A 758 -11.03 25.96 -45.34
CA GLY A 758 -10.58 26.37 -44.02
C GLY A 758 -10.83 25.35 -42.91
N LYS A 759 -11.25 24.12 -43.24
CA LYS A 759 -11.41 23.03 -42.26
C LYS A 759 -10.02 22.51 -41.85
N PHE A 760 -9.84 22.26 -40.55
CA PHE A 760 -8.63 21.60 -40.03
C PHE A 760 -8.47 20.17 -40.57
N ILE A 761 -7.25 19.84 -41.03
CA ILE A 761 -6.87 18.49 -41.48
C ILE A 761 -5.89 17.83 -40.50
N ALA A 762 -4.83 18.54 -40.09
CA ALA A 762 -3.72 17.98 -39.32
C ALA A 762 -2.92 19.07 -38.58
N CYS A 763 -2.12 18.66 -37.59
CA CYS A 763 -1.16 19.51 -36.89
C CYS A 763 0.28 19.06 -37.17
N LYS A 764 1.15 19.99 -37.55
CA LYS A 764 2.60 19.75 -37.69
C LYS A 764 3.29 19.78 -36.34
N SER A 765 4.31 18.94 -36.15
CA SER A 765 5.19 19.07 -34.98
C SER A 765 6.12 20.29 -35.06
N ALA A 766 6.75 20.64 -33.93
CA ALA A 766 7.67 21.78 -33.86
C ALA A 766 8.90 21.61 -34.78
N CYS A 767 9.46 20.39 -34.86
CA CYS A 767 10.53 20.07 -35.83
C CYS A 767 10.05 20.36 -37.26
N SER A 768 8.89 19.79 -37.63
CA SER A 768 8.26 19.91 -38.94
C SER A 768 7.90 21.33 -39.37
N LYS A 769 7.78 22.27 -38.42
CA LYS A 769 7.51 23.69 -38.69
C LYS A 769 8.78 24.54 -38.78
N TYR A 770 9.71 24.36 -37.86
CA TYR A 770 10.82 25.31 -37.66
C TYR A 770 12.18 24.78 -38.16
N GLY A 771 12.36 23.46 -38.30
CA GLY A 771 13.60 22.85 -38.79
C GLY A 771 14.85 23.13 -37.95
N LEU A 772 14.70 23.44 -36.67
CA LEU A 772 15.81 23.76 -35.75
C LEU A 772 16.22 22.52 -34.95
N ASP A 773 17.53 22.35 -34.77
CA ASP A 773 18.13 21.24 -34.00
C ASP A 773 17.47 21.01 -32.62
N GLN A 774 17.17 22.10 -31.90
CA GLN A 774 16.53 22.05 -30.57
C GLN A 774 15.09 21.51 -30.56
N TYR A 775 14.43 21.42 -31.72
CA TYR A 775 13.08 20.87 -31.88
C TYR A 775 13.08 19.50 -32.58
N CYS A 776 14.13 19.18 -33.34
CA CYS A 776 14.30 17.90 -34.04
C CYS A 776 15.22 16.92 -33.27
N CYS A 777 15.82 17.33 -32.15
CA CYS A 777 16.86 16.59 -31.42
C CYS A 777 18.05 16.18 -32.30
N THR A 778 18.49 17.08 -33.18
CA THR A 778 19.61 16.87 -34.11
C THR A 778 20.83 17.72 -33.74
N GLY A 779 21.97 17.45 -34.39
CA GLY A 779 23.20 18.23 -34.19
C GLY A 779 23.67 18.20 -32.74
N LYS A 780 23.79 19.37 -32.10
CA LYS A 780 24.16 19.48 -30.66
C LYS A 780 23.09 18.91 -29.71
N TYR A 781 21.88 18.65 -30.20
CA TYR A 781 20.75 18.15 -29.41
C TYR A 781 20.49 16.66 -29.64
N SER A 782 21.43 15.90 -30.23
CA SER A 782 21.31 14.45 -30.44
C SER A 782 21.58 13.59 -29.20
N GLU A 783 21.48 14.16 -28.00
CA GLU A 783 21.67 13.47 -26.72
C GLU A 783 20.49 13.77 -25.78
N PRO A 784 19.95 12.78 -25.03
CA PRO A 784 18.80 12.98 -24.12
C PRO A 784 18.99 14.07 -23.07
N GLN A 785 20.23 14.30 -22.61
CA GLN A 785 20.53 15.34 -21.62
C GLN A 785 20.39 16.77 -22.18
N LEU A 786 20.45 16.91 -23.52
CA LEU A 786 20.52 18.19 -24.22
C LEU A 786 19.21 18.55 -24.94
N CYS A 787 18.52 17.59 -25.57
CA CYS A 787 17.16 17.82 -26.08
C CYS A 787 16.13 17.67 -24.96
N LYS A 788 15.48 18.76 -24.57
CA LYS A 788 14.50 18.79 -23.49
C LYS A 788 13.12 19.12 -24.01
N THR A 789 12.08 18.55 -23.39
CA THR A 789 10.69 18.78 -23.83
C THR A 789 10.36 20.27 -23.99
N ASN A 790 9.82 20.61 -25.15
CA ASN A 790 9.58 21.97 -25.59
C ASN A 790 8.18 22.46 -25.15
N ARG A 791 7.68 23.60 -25.67
CA ARG A 791 6.35 24.12 -25.30
C ARG A 791 5.18 23.35 -25.93
N PHE A 792 5.43 22.68 -27.05
CA PHE A 792 4.42 21.97 -27.83
C PHE A 792 4.33 20.51 -27.39
N ALA A 793 5.48 19.86 -27.14
CA ALA A 793 5.54 18.52 -26.54
C ALA A 793 4.82 18.49 -25.17
N ARG A 794 5.10 19.43 -24.26
CA ARG A 794 4.36 19.56 -22.98
C ARG A 794 2.85 19.76 -23.10
N GLU A 795 2.33 20.29 -24.21
CA GLU A 795 0.88 20.41 -24.43
C GLU A 795 0.30 19.12 -25.06
N VAL A 796 1.13 18.33 -25.76
CA VAL A 796 0.82 16.95 -26.13
C VAL A 796 0.76 16.06 -24.88
N GLU A 797 1.85 16.01 -24.09
CA GLU A 797 1.95 15.28 -22.81
C GLU A 797 0.76 15.56 -21.88
N ARG A 798 0.32 16.83 -21.79
CA ARG A 798 -0.80 17.26 -20.91
C ARG A 798 -2.17 16.77 -21.37
N VAL A 799 -2.34 16.38 -22.63
CA VAL A 799 -3.64 15.99 -23.21
C VAL A 799 -3.67 14.49 -23.55
N CYS A 800 -2.55 13.94 -24.01
CA CYS A 800 -2.36 12.52 -24.29
C CYS A 800 -1.01 12.05 -23.69
N PRO A 801 -0.97 11.74 -22.37
CA PRO A 801 0.26 11.39 -21.67
C PRO A 801 0.86 10.05 -22.13
N ASP A 802 0.05 9.18 -22.73
CA ASP A 802 0.48 7.87 -23.26
C ASP A 802 1.11 7.96 -24.67
N SER A 803 1.39 9.18 -25.16
CA SER A 803 1.91 9.44 -26.52
C SER A 803 3.38 9.88 -26.54
N TYR A 804 4.13 9.38 -27.50
CA TYR A 804 5.55 9.69 -27.71
C TYR A 804 5.66 11.06 -28.41
N SER A 805 6.03 12.09 -27.65
CA SER A 805 5.86 13.50 -28.04
C SER A 805 7.11 14.19 -28.57
N TYR A 806 8.30 13.64 -28.27
CA TYR A 806 9.60 14.04 -28.84
C TYR A 806 10.59 12.86 -28.81
N ALA A 807 11.70 12.97 -29.55
CA ALA A 807 12.59 11.84 -29.88
C ALA A 807 13.45 11.26 -28.72
N PHE A 808 13.13 11.56 -27.46
CA PHE A 808 13.71 10.92 -26.25
C PHE A 808 12.64 10.78 -25.13
N ASP A 809 11.36 10.64 -25.49
CA ASP A 809 10.22 10.50 -24.56
C ASP A 809 10.03 9.03 -24.07
N ASP A 810 11.13 8.28 -24.06
CA ASP A 810 11.20 6.83 -23.93
C ASP A 810 10.74 6.34 -22.54
N ASP A 811 11.14 7.08 -21.50
CA ASP A 811 10.88 6.77 -20.09
C ASP A 811 9.38 6.78 -19.73
N THR A 812 8.53 7.41 -20.55
CA THR A 812 7.08 7.56 -20.33
C THR A 812 6.20 6.87 -21.37
N SER A 813 6.54 6.95 -22.66
CA SER A 813 5.54 6.68 -23.72
C SER A 813 5.75 5.41 -24.55
N ILE A 814 6.82 4.63 -24.32
CA ILE A 814 7.00 3.31 -24.94
C ILE A 814 6.33 2.22 -24.09
N TYR A 815 5.59 1.32 -24.74
CA TYR A 815 4.91 0.17 -24.10
C TYR A 815 5.53 -1.15 -24.57
N GLY A 816 5.69 -2.09 -23.64
CA GLY A 816 6.20 -3.45 -23.91
C GLY A 816 5.13 -4.50 -23.66
N CYS A 817 4.99 -5.49 -24.55
CA CYS A 817 4.07 -6.61 -24.33
C CYS A 817 4.47 -7.87 -25.10
N ARG A 818 3.94 -9.02 -24.70
CA ARG A 818 4.03 -10.28 -25.44
C ARG A 818 2.63 -10.68 -25.90
N SER A 819 2.34 -10.47 -27.18
CA SER A 819 0.97 -10.47 -27.72
C SER A 819 0.79 -11.44 -28.89
N ASN A 820 -0.44 -11.91 -29.13
CA ASN A 820 -0.78 -12.67 -30.34
C ASN A 820 -1.15 -11.77 -31.54
N GLY A 821 -1.27 -10.45 -31.33
CA GLY A 821 -1.62 -9.46 -32.34
C GLY A 821 -2.12 -8.14 -31.72
N TYR A 822 -2.35 -7.12 -32.54
CA TYR A 822 -2.71 -5.78 -32.05
C TYR A 822 -3.91 -5.21 -32.80
N ASN A 823 -4.86 -4.66 -32.06
CA ASN A 823 -5.89 -3.76 -32.58
C ASN A 823 -5.30 -2.35 -32.70
N VAL A 824 -5.46 -1.71 -33.86
CA VAL A 824 -5.21 -0.27 -34.04
C VAL A 824 -6.55 0.38 -34.41
N ILE A 825 -7.00 1.34 -33.60
CA ILE A 825 -8.33 1.92 -33.67
C ILE A 825 -8.20 3.43 -33.87
N PHE A 826 -8.75 3.95 -34.97
CA PHE A 826 -8.85 5.38 -35.26
C PHE A 826 -10.24 5.90 -34.88
N CYS A 827 -10.30 7.08 -34.25
CA CYS A 827 -11.51 7.61 -33.62
C CYS A 827 -12.22 6.61 -32.67
N PRO A 828 -11.50 6.07 -31.65
CA PRO A 828 -12.05 5.16 -30.64
C PRO A 828 -13.14 5.80 -29.75
#